data_AF-A0A2K3JHG6-F1
#
_entry.id   AF-A0A2K3JHG6-F1
#
_cell.length_a   1.000
_cell.length_b   1.000
_cell.length_c   1.000
_cell.angle_alpha   90.00
_cell.angle_beta   90.00
_cell.angle_gamma   90.00
#
_symmetry.space_group_name_H-M   'P 1'
#
loop_
_entity.id
_entity.type
_entity.pdbx_description
1 polymer ?
#
loop_
_entity_poly.entity_id
_entity_poly.type
_entity_poly.pdbx_seq_one_letter_code
_entity_poly.pdbx_strand_id
1 'polypeptide(L)'
;MKKEKAIVVIGIMLLLSLVPINKADVLLNQDIQQNNFTTYEYPSENELIITFHLPELLQQQVATELGEFTTITIPNAGFVGTIGAPQLPAVTQFYAIPTFQLSFQILDVHLMETRHIDRIYPMQSPHPDCDCGEDPVFSYDESAYQTDITIPEHLVELSETGKLRDVPFIKIKFYPIHYNAYQKTAFIYDTITIKLTFASQGPLAVESKYTEKPFYGLYKNVFDNWAGFIEHTVIQQSTSTLATGCDYLLITHPNYYTQAKQLADWKHATGLMAKTVNVSEIGTTFTQIQQYIKNAYDTWTPRPSYVLLFGDAEFIPTTYVYSTYTDLWYATVDGTDYYPDLFIGRIPADTTAQADIMIQKILTYEQSPPTVSSFYNDFVVAAYFQDDNNDHYEDRRFVRTSEEVRDYLNSIGYNGQRIYCTSPSIYPTNYNNGYYGQGEPLPAELLRPTFAWDGDANDIITAINQGIFILNHRDHGMESGWGDPYFTTSHVYTLTNGDLLPIVFSLNCLTGKFTPGECFAEEFIRKPNGGAVAVFAASAVSYSGYNDYLCRGLYDAIWPDFDTGVGTDESLYHLGAILNYGKTYMANTWGDPWGYERLTFELFHVFGDPALDIYTALPATLEVTYTYSSDLLEVTVQGNGVPIQGARVCVSQDSGYYESALTDSTGQIEFDITEASTEDPVSLVTTAHNYLYYSESFMLNQKPQKPNRPDGSTEGKPNVEYMYKTATTDFDGDQLYFNFSWGDGSYSGWIGPYESDEEAFARHAWAEKGTYNITVKAKDSKDAESEWSDPLPVTMPMKIIYSHPVLQWFYERILNRYPFVGFLLGRLLETIS
;
A
#
# COMPACT_ATOMS: atom_id res chain seq x y z
N MET A 1 69.23 8.86 -28.75
CA MET A 1 69.74 10.13 -28.19
C MET A 1 69.12 10.29 -26.80
N LYS A 2 69.97 10.24 -25.76
CA LYS A 2 69.85 10.74 -24.37
C LYS A 2 68.43 10.82 -23.75
N LYS A 3 68.10 9.94 -22.78
CA LYS A 3 68.31 10.10 -21.31
C LYS A 3 67.29 11.09 -20.71
N GLU A 4 66.52 10.86 -19.63
CA GLU A 4 66.77 10.08 -18.40
C GLU A 4 65.48 10.03 -17.52
N LYS A 5 65.18 8.84 -16.95
CA LYS A 5 64.86 8.54 -15.52
C LYS A 5 63.57 9.12 -14.85
N ALA A 6 62.83 8.42 -13.96
CA ALA A 6 62.91 7.07 -13.39
C ALA A 6 61.68 6.73 -12.48
N ILE A 7 61.60 5.43 -12.06
CA ILE A 7 60.91 4.80 -10.89
C ILE A 7 59.38 4.58 -11.04
N VAL A 8 58.76 3.37 -11.19
CA VAL A 8 58.74 2.03 -10.53
C VAL A 8 57.59 1.86 -9.50
N VAL A 9 56.56 1.08 -9.91
CA VAL A 9 55.78 -0.01 -9.22
C VAL A 9 55.01 0.40 -7.94
N ILE A 10 53.68 0.23 -7.78
CA ILE A 10 52.84 -0.99 -7.67
C ILE A 10 51.36 -0.58 -7.91
N GLY A 11 50.59 -1.36 -8.67
CA GLY A 11 49.13 -1.23 -8.75
C GLY A 11 48.51 -2.58 -9.09
N ILE A 12 48.05 -3.27 -8.05
CA ILE A 12 47.36 -4.56 -8.09
C ILE A 12 46.00 -4.41 -8.79
N MET A 13 45.63 -5.47 -9.50
CA MET A 13 44.36 -5.73 -10.18
C MET A 13 43.13 -5.01 -9.61
N LEU A 14 42.39 -4.32 -10.48
CA LEU A 14 40.97 -4.09 -10.32
C LEU A 14 40.31 -4.36 -11.69
N LEU A 15 39.73 -5.56 -11.79
CA LEU A 15 38.65 -5.84 -12.73
C LEU A 15 37.49 -4.92 -12.35
N LEU A 16 37.21 -3.93 -13.20
CA LEU A 16 36.01 -3.11 -13.11
C LEU A 16 34.82 -3.95 -13.59
N SER A 17 34.07 -4.48 -12.63
CA SER A 17 32.65 -4.79 -12.81
C SER A 17 31.90 -3.48 -13.00
N LEU A 18 31.24 -3.34 -14.16
CA LEU A 18 30.25 -2.29 -14.41
C LEU A 18 29.06 -2.53 -13.49
N VAL A 19 28.89 -1.65 -12.51
CA VAL A 19 27.64 -1.48 -11.76
C VAL A 19 27.08 -0.11 -12.19
N PRO A 20 25.79 0.01 -12.55
CA PRO A 20 25.19 1.30 -12.81
C PRO A 20 25.11 2.08 -11.49
N ILE A 21 25.76 3.23 -11.43
CA ILE A 21 25.71 4.15 -10.29
C ILE A 21 24.47 5.03 -10.48
N ASN A 22 23.53 4.94 -9.53
CA ASN A 22 22.40 5.86 -9.38
C ASN A 22 22.92 7.29 -9.25
N LYS A 23 22.37 8.19 -10.06
CA LYS A 23 22.58 9.63 -9.92
C LYS A 23 21.56 10.16 -8.92
N ALA A 24 22.00 10.40 -7.70
CA ALA A 24 21.37 11.36 -6.82
C ALA A 24 22.47 12.19 -6.13
N ASP A 25 22.16 13.47 -5.95
CA ASP A 25 22.87 14.49 -5.19
C ASP A 25 24.08 15.18 -5.83
N VAL A 26 23.85 16.42 -6.28
CA VAL A 26 24.23 17.65 -5.56
C VAL A 26 23.69 18.84 -6.36
N LEU A 27 22.84 19.67 -5.76
CA LEU A 27 22.97 21.14 -5.70
C LEU A 27 21.84 21.74 -4.83
N LEU A 28 22.23 22.58 -3.87
CA LEU A 28 21.38 23.26 -2.90
C LEU A 28 21.07 24.69 -3.35
N ASN A 29 19.84 25.14 -3.11
CA ASN A 29 19.25 26.50 -3.10
C ASN A 29 18.36 26.92 -4.29
N GLN A 30 17.09 27.17 -3.93
CA GLN A 30 15.87 27.49 -4.71
C GLN A 30 15.22 26.27 -5.37
N ASP A 31 14.44 25.52 -4.59
CA ASP A 31 13.68 24.36 -5.08
C ASP A 31 12.48 24.84 -5.92
N ILE A 32 12.74 25.11 -7.19
CA ILE A 32 11.75 25.17 -8.26
C ILE A 32 11.48 23.71 -8.66
N GLN A 33 10.46 23.08 -8.08
CA GLN A 33 9.97 21.80 -8.63
C GLN A 33 9.15 22.09 -9.88
N GLN A 34 9.48 21.39 -10.98
CA GLN A 34 8.91 21.60 -12.32
C GLN A 34 7.87 20.53 -12.62
N ASN A 35 6.60 20.93 -12.71
CA ASN A 35 5.70 20.33 -13.68
C ASN A 35 5.85 21.15 -14.99
N ASN A 36 5.61 20.57 -16.17
CA ASN A 36 5.73 21.26 -17.45
C ASN A 36 4.82 22.51 -17.58
N PHE A 37 3.80 22.63 -16.72
CA PHE A 37 2.84 23.73 -16.75
C PHE A 37 3.06 24.82 -15.71
N THR A 38 3.60 24.51 -14.53
CA THR A 38 3.59 25.47 -13.43
C THR A 38 4.84 25.40 -12.57
N THR A 39 5.16 26.54 -11.98
CA THR A 39 6.14 26.70 -10.91
C THR A 39 5.49 27.44 -9.75
N TYR A 40 5.86 27.10 -8.52
CA TYR A 40 5.30 27.76 -7.34
C TYR A 40 6.39 28.23 -6.37
N GLU A 41 6.08 29.26 -5.59
CA GLU A 41 6.91 29.74 -4.48
C GLU A 41 6.05 30.16 -3.29
N TYR A 42 6.61 30.06 -2.08
CA TYR A 42 6.00 30.52 -0.84
C TYR A 42 6.76 31.74 -0.29
N PRO A 43 6.33 32.99 -0.60
CA PRO A 43 6.97 34.18 -0.03
C PRO A 43 6.85 34.27 1.50
N SER A 44 5.83 33.62 2.07
CA SER A 44 5.60 33.44 3.51
C SER A 44 4.68 32.25 3.76
N GLU A 45 4.46 31.88 5.02
CA GLU A 45 3.47 30.85 5.42
C GLU A 45 2.02 31.16 4.99
N ASN A 46 1.71 32.42 4.64
CA ASN A 46 0.36 32.87 4.25
C ASN A 46 0.26 33.25 2.76
N GLU A 47 1.30 33.06 1.96
CA GLU A 47 1.30 33.45 0.55
C GLU A 47 1.83 32.31 -0.33
N LEU A 48 1.12 32.04 -1.42
CA LEU A 48 1.52 31.12 -2.47
C LEU A 48 1.46 31.86 -3.80
N ILE A 49 2.57 31.95 -4.51
CA ILE A 49 2.63 32.46 -5.87
C ILE A 49 2.76 31.26 -6.82
N ILE A 50 1.93 31.26 -7.86
CA ILE A 50 1.91 30.23 -8.89
C ILE A 50 2.11 30.93 -10.23
N THR A 51 3.07 30.46 -11.01
CA THR A 51 3.29 30.90 -12.38
C THR A 51 3.00 29.74 -13.31
N PHE A 52 1.99 29.92 -14.15
CA PHE A 52 1.73 29.06 -15.29
C PHE A 52 2.65 29.44 -16.46
N HIS A 53 3.18 28.41 -17.12
CA HIS A 53 3.96 28.46 -18.34
C HIS A 53 3.27 27.59 -19.40
N LEU A 54 2.97 28.16 -20.56
CA LEU A 54 2.46 27.39 -21.69
C LEU A 54 3.61 26.53 -22.24
N PRO A 55 3.48 25.18 -22.24
CA PRO A 55 4.55 24.34 -22.74
C PRO A 55 4.55 24.34 -24.27
N GLU A 56 3.75 23.47 -24.88
CA GLU A 56 3.60 23.34 -26.31
C GLU A 56 2.16 23.59 -26.73
N LEU A 57 1.99 24.24 -27.88
CA LEU A 57 0.71 24.45 -28.52
C LEU A 57 0.68 23.71 -29.86
N LEU A 58 -0.18 22.70 -29.97
CA LEU A 58 -0.40 21.95 -31.19
C LEU A 58 -1.60 22.53 -31.94
N GLN A 59 -1.49 22.58 -33.26
CA GLN A 59 -2.54 23.10 -34.13
C GLN A 59 -2.71 22.21 -35.36
N GLN A 60 -3.95 21.85 -35.67
CA GLN A 60 -4.29 21.04 -36.83
C GLN A 60 -5.51 21.58 -37.58
N GLN A 61 -5.56 21.35 -38.90
CA GLN A 61 -6.77 21.56 -39.68
C GLN A 61 -7.61 20.29 -39.68
N VAL A 62 -8.91 20.46 -39.44
CA VAL A 62 -9.92 19.41 -39.46
C VAL A 62 -10.97 19.79 -40.49
N ALA A 63 -11.14 18.94 -41.50
CA ALA A 63 -12.17 19.10 -42.52
C ALA A 63 -13.51 18.57 -41.99
N THR A 64 -14.55 19.39 -42.04
CA THR A 64 -15.92 18.97 -41.70
C THR A 64 -16.87 19.24 -42.87
N GLU A 65 -18.11 18.78 -42.76
CA GLU A 65 -19.16 19.10 -43.74
C GLU A 65 -19.41 20.61 -43.92
N LEU A 66 -19.04 21.43 -42.92
CA LEU A 66 -19.13 22.90 -42.96
C LEU A 66 -17.80 23.57 -43.41
N GLY A 67 -16.83 22.79 -43.87
CA GLY A 67 -15.51 23.22 -44.34
C GLY A 67 -14.41 23.08 -43.30
N GLU A 68 -13.29 23.77 -43.50
CA GLU A 68 -12.11 23.65 -42.63
C GLU A 68 -12.29 24.36 -41.28
N PHE A 69 -11.86 23.69 -40.22
CA PHE A 69 -11.74 24.18 -38.85
C PHE A 69 -10.33 23.95 -38.33
N THR A 70 -9.96 24.67 -37.29
CA THR A 70 -8.68 24.54 -36.60
C THR A 70 -8.87 24.01 -35.19
N THR A 71 -8.25 22.89 -34.85
CA THR A 71 -8.10 22.47 -33.45
C THR A 71 -6.85 23.11 -32.86
N ILE A 72 -6.94 23.49 -31.59
CA ILE A 72 -5.80 23.97 -30.80
C ILE A 72 -5.76 23.11 -29.54
N THR A 73 -4.67 22.40 -29.34
CA THR A 73 -4.52 21.48 -28.20
C THR A 73 -3.23 21.78 -27.44
N ILE A 74 -3.30 21.57 -26.14
CA ILE A 74 -2.14 21.57 -25.26
C ILE A 74 -2.02 20.11 -24.79
N PRO A 75 -0.86 19.45 -24.95
CA PRO A 75 -0.66 18.09 -24.43
C PRO A 75 -1.10 18.03 -22.96
N ASN A 76 -1.74 16.93 -22.54
CA ASN A 76 -2.17 16.73 -21.14
C ASN A 76 -3.11 17.80 -20.55
N ALA A 77 -3.79 18.56 -21.40
CA ALA A 77 -4.81 19.53 -21.01
C ALA A 77 -6.18 19.14 -21.54
N GLY A 78 -7.21 19.60 -20.81
CA GLY A 78 -8.60 19.47 -21.18
C GLY A 78 -9.04 20.61 -22.09
N PHE A 79 -10.36 20.74 -22.23
CA PHE A 79 -10.97 21.82 -23.01
C PHE A 79 -12.11 22.49 -22.26
N VAL A 80 -12.45 23.69 -22.71
CA VAL A 80 -13.67 24.40 -22.33
C VAL A 80 -14.42 24.92 -23.55
N GLY A 81 -15.73 25.02 -23.40
CA GLY A 81 -16.65 25.52 -24.41
C GLY A 81 -18.05 24.99 -24.16
N THR A 82 -19.05 25.66 -24.72
CA THR A 82 -20.41 25.11 -24.80
C THR A 82 -20.55 24.34 -26.11
N ILE A 83 -21.35 23.26 -26.14
CA ILE A 83 -21.57 22.46 -27.35
C ILE A 83 -21.92 23.38 -28.53
N GLY A 84 -21.19 23.22 -29.64
CA GLY A 84 -21.31 24.00 -30.87
C GLY A 84 -20.49 25.29 -30.91
N ALA A 85 -20.00 25.82 -29.78
CA ALA A 85 -19.14 27.00 -29.72
C ALA A 85 -17.64 26.63 -29.82
N PRO A 86 -16.73 27.59 -30.09
CA PRO A 86 -15.29 27.28 -30.18
C PRO A 86 -14.75 26.53 -28.96
N GLN A 87 -14.10 25.39 -29.20
CA GLN A 87 -13.42 24.60 -28.18
C GLN A 87 -12.01 25.13 -27.94
N LEU A 88 -11.70 25.49 -26.70
CA LEU A 88 -10.39 26.05 -26.32
C LEU A 88 -9.73 25.17 -25.25
N PRO A 89 -8.40 24.95 -25.31
CA PRO A 89 -7.72 24.17 -24.30
C PRO A 89 -7.68 24.90 -22.96
N ALA A 90 -7.78 24.14 -21.87
CA ALA A 90 -7.69 24.64 -20.51
C ALA A 90 -6.83 23.69 -19.68
N VAL A 91 -5.89 24.25 -18.93
CA VAL A 91 -5.00 23.49 -18.05
C VAL A 91 -5.55 23.57 -16.65
N THR A 92 -5.72 22.43 -15.99
CA THR A 92 -6.26 22.36 -14.63
C THR A 92 -5.22 21.79 -13.69
N GLN A 93 -5.11 22.34 -12.48
CA GLN A 93 -4.18 21.87 -11.46
C GLN A 93 -4.73 21.92 -10.05
N PHE A 94 -4.35 20.94 -9.23
CA PHE A 94 -4.70 20.83 -7.81
C PHE A 94 -3.55 21.36 -6.93
N TYR A 95 -3.90 22.23 -5.99
CA TYR A 95 -2.96 22.77 -5.01
C TYR A 95 -3.46 22.50 -3.60
N ALA A 96 -2.62 21.92 -2.75
CA ALA A 96 -2.87 21.85 -1.33
C ALA A 96 -2.82 23.26 -0.73
N ILE A 97 -3.82 23.60 0.10
CA ILE A 97 -3.95 24.92 0.72
C ILE A 97 -4.24 24.79 2.22
N PRO A 98 -3.72 25.70 3.06
CA PRO A 98 -3.90 25.61 4.50
C PRO A 98 -5.33 25.96 4.95
N THR A 99 -6.07 26.72 4.14
CA THR A 99 -7.43 27.15 4.44
C THR A 99 -8.18 27.62 3.19
N PHE A 100 -9.51 27.43 3.15
CA PHE A 100 -10.38 27.97 2.11
C PHE A 100 -10.59 29.49 2.22
N GLN A 101 -10.21 30.11 3.34
CA GLN A 101 -10.27 31.56 3.51
C GLN A 101 -9.05 32.21 2.85
N LEU A 102 -9.18 32.56 1.57
CA LEU A 102 -8.10 33.16 0.80
C LEU A 102 -8.58 34.34 -0.06
N SER A 103 -7.62 35.13 -0.53
CA SER A 103 -7.82 36.10 -1.61
C SER A 103 -6.91 35.78 -2.79
N PHE A 104 -7.40 36.10 -3.98
CA PHE A 104 -6.76 35.81 -5.25
C PHE A 104 -6.42 37.10 -6.00
N GLN A 105 -5.23 37.14 -6.60
CA GLN A 105 -4.79 38.25 -7.43
C GLN A 105 -3.97 37.74 -8.62
N ILE A 106 -4.25 38.22 -9.83
CA ILE A 106 -3.34 38.09 -10.97
C ILE A 106 -2.24 39.15 -10.80
N LEU A 107 -0.98 38.71 -10.72
CA LEU A 107 0.19 39.58 -10.55
C LEU A 107 0.74 40.05 -11.89
N ASP A 108 0.90 39.12 -12.83
CA ASP A 108 1.50 39.38 -14.14
C ASP A 108 0.95 38.43 -15.20
N VAL A 109 0.89 38.91 -16.44
CA VAL A 109 0.41 38.17 -17.60
C VAL A 109 1.24 38.59 -18.81
N HIS A 110 1.76 37.61 -19.56
CA HIS A 110 2.46 37.86 -20.81
C HIS A 110 1.64 37.33 -22.00
N LEU A 111 1.20 38.25 -22.86
CA LEU A 111 0.63 37.92 -24.16
C LEU A 111 1.78 37.68 -25.15
N MET A 112 2.00 36.42 -25.50
CA MET A 112 3.07 36.02 -26.42
C MET A 112 2.78 36.51 -27.84
N GLU A 113 1.59 36.23 -28.36
CA GLU A 113 1.19 36.62 -29.70
C GLU A 113 -0.32 36.68 -29.90
N THR A 114 -0.73 37.28 -31.02
CA THR A 114 -2.08 37.12 -31.59
C THR A 114 -2.00 36.39 -32.91
N ARG A 115 -2.91 35.44 -33.12
CA ARG A 115 -2.96 34.58 -34.30
C ARG A 115 -4.30 34.73 -35.02
N HIS A 116 -4.25 34.91 -36.34
CA HIS A 116 -5.46 34.87 -37.14
C HIS A 116 -5.88 33.40 -37.33
N ILE A 117 -7.10 33.07 -36.91
CA ILE A 117 -7.67 31.73 -37.05
C ILE A 117 -9.10 31.91 -37.53
N ASP A 118 -9.41 31.36 -38.72
CA ASP A 118 -10.73 31.57 -39.36
C ASP A 118 -11.86 30.98 -38.51
N ARG A 119 -11.71 29.72 -38.09
CA ARG A 119 -12.67 29.00 -37.25
C ARG A 119 -11.93 28.00 -36.39
N ILE A 120 -12.04 28.16 -35.07
CA ILE A 120 -11.66 27.10 -34.13
C ILE A 120 -12.73 26.01 -34.15
N TYR A 121 -12.34 24.73 -34.03
CA TYR A 121 -13.25 23.59 -34.03
C TYR A 121 -14.33 23.72 -32.93
N PRO A 122 -15.61 23.45 -33.22
CA PRO A 122 -16.67 23.58 -32.22
C PRO A 122 -16.63 22.43 -31.22
N MET A 123 -16.95 22.73 -29.95
CA MET A 123 -17.11 21.74 -28.89
C MET A 123 -18.21 20.75 -29.26
N GLN A 124 -17.88 19.46 -29.31
CA GLN A 124 -18.84 18.40 -29.65
C GLN A 124 -19.46 17.80 -28.39
N SER A 125 -20.59 17.11 -28.54
CA SER A 125 -21.15 16.29 -27.46
C SER A 125 -20.20 15.13 -27.12
N PRO A 126 -20.11 14.71 -25.85
CA PRO A 126 -19.30 13.58 -25.47
C PRO A 126 -19.90 12.30 -26.03
N HIS A 127 -19.04 11.39 -26.42
CA HIS A 127 -19.49 10.14 -26.99
C HIS A 127 -19.51 9.03 -25.90
N PRO A 128 -20.64 8.33 -25.69
CA PRO A 128 -20.71 7.24 -24.72
C PRO A 128 -19.95 6.00 -25.23
N ASP A 129 -19.40 5.21 -24.32
CA ASP A 129 -18.65 3.97 -24.62
C ASP A 129 -19.58 2.74 -24.52
N CYS A 130 -20.83 2.87 -24.96
CA CYS A 130 -21.82 1.79 -24.98
C CYS A 130 -22.35 1.62 -26.40
N ASP A 131 -22.84 0.43 -26.76
CA ASP A 131 -23.61 0.20 -27.99
C ASP A 131 -25.04 0.76 -27.90
N CYS A 132 -25.25 1.79 -27.07
CA CYS A 132 -26.56 2.25 -26.63
C CYS A 132 -26.92 3.62 -27.22
N GLY A 133 -27.25 3.64 -28.51
CA GLY A 133 -27.74 4.83 -29.20
C GLY A 133 -27.03 5.09 -30.52
N GLU A 134 -27.34 6.24 -31.13
CA GLU A 134 -26.57 6.78 -32.26
C GLU A 134 -25.48 7.69 -31.72
N ASP A 135 -24.31 7.67 -32.36
CA ASP A 135 -23.23 8.60 -32.02
C ASP A 135 -23.68 10.06 -32.19
N PRO A 136 -23.17 10.99 -31.35
CA PRO A 136 -23.56 12.39 -31.43
C PRO A 136 -23.29 13.01 -32.80
N VAL A 137 -24.28 13.72 -33.34
CA VAL A 137 -24.15 14.45 -34.60
C VAL A 137 -23.28 15.70 -34.42
N PHE A 138 -22.51 16.02 -35.46
CA PHE A 138 -21.68 17.23 -35.51
C PHE A 138 -22.49 18.49 -35.14
N SER A 139 -22.00 19.22 -34.14
CA SER A 139 -22.65 20.38 -33.54
C SER A 139 -21.89 21.67 -33.89
N TYR A 140 -22.61 22.67 -34.39
CA TYR A 140 -22.08 23.99 -34.74
C TYR A 140 -23.10 25.09 -34.38
N ASP A 141 -22.73 25.97 -33.45
CA ASP A 141 -23.53 27.13 -33.04
C ASP A 141 -23.11 28.35 -33.86
N GLU A 142 -23.82 28.61 -34.95
CA GLU A 142 -23.55 29.76 -35.83
C GLU A 142 -23.54 31.10 -35.07
N SER A 143 -24.35 31.24 -34.01
CA SER A 143 -24.42 32.49 -33.24
C SER A 143 -23.14 32.74 -32.42
N ALA A 144 -22.53 31.68 -31.88
CA ALA A 144 -21.25 31.76 -31.17
C ALA A 144 -20.11 32.24 -32.07
N TYR A 145 -20.16 31.89 -33.37
CA TYR A 145 -19.14 32.31 -34.34
C TYR A 145 -19.39 33.71 -34.95
N GLN A 146 -20.59 34.27 -34.78
CA GLN A 146 -20.97 35.59 -35.31
C GLN A 146 -21.02 36.70 -34.25
N THR A 147 -20.77 36.35 -32.98
CA THR A 147 -20.79 37.31 -31.87
C THR A 147 -19.40 37.90 -31.63
N ASP A 148 -19.30 39.23 -31.56
CA ASP A 148 -18.05 39.95 -31.26
C ASP A 148 -17.72 39.91 -29.76
N ILE A 149 -17.33 38.72 -29.30
CA ILE A 149 -16.93 38.43 -27.92
C ILE A 149 -15.65 37.60 -27.92
N THR A 150 -14.78 37.85 -26.94
CA THR A 150 -13.58 37.03 -26.71
C THR A 150 -13.87 36.07 -25.57
N ILE A 151 -13.67 34.77 -25.81
CA ILE A 151 -13.88 33.70 -24.82
C ILE A 151 -12.56 32.95 -24.54
N PRO A 152 -12.36 32.41 -23.33
CA PRO A 152 -13.16 32.70 -22.12
C PRO A 152 -12.96 34.16 -21.65
N GLU A 153 -13.79 34.64 -20.71
CA GLU A 153 -13.71 36.03 -20.21
C GLU A 153 -12.57 36.25 -19.21
N HIS A 154 -12.09 35.18 -18.59
CA HIS A 154 -11.06 35.17 -17.55
C HIS A 154 -9.88 34.28 -17.93
N LEU A 155 -8.67 34.69 -17.53
CA LEU A 155 -7.43 33.93 -17.74
C LEU A 155 -7.25 32.79 -16.74
N VAL A 156 -7.84 32.95 -15.54
CA VAL A 156 -7.71 32.02 -14.43
C VAL A 156 -9.03 31.91 -13.69
N GLU A 157 -9.39 30.70 -13.30
CA GLU A 157 -10.56 30.40 -12.50
C GLU A 157 -10.18 29.52 -11.31
N LEU A 158 -10.63 29.92 -10.13
CA LEU A 158 -10.64 29.06 -8.95
C LEU A 158 -11.92 28.21 -9.03
N SER A 159 -11.83 27.03 -9.64
CA SER A 159 -13.01 26.29 -10.10
C SER A 159 -13.70 25.50 -8.99
N GLU A 160 -12.93 24.91 -8.08
CA GLU A 160 -13.46 24.05 -7.02
C GLU A 160 -12.52 24.04 -5.81
N THR A 161 -13.09 23.92 -4.62
CA THR A 161 -12.36 23.66 -3.38
C THR A 161 -12.94 22.43 -2.72
N GLY A 162 -12.08 21.56 -2.20
CA GLY A 162 -12.50 20.34 -1.51
C GLY A 162 -11.46 19.88 -0.51
N LYS A 163 -11.64 18.67 0.00
CA LYS A 163 -10.66 18.00 0.83
C LYS A 163 -10.31 16.64 0.25
N LEU A 164 -9.06 16.28 0.41
CA LEU A 164 -8.62 14.88 0.37
C LEU A 164 -8.23 14.52 1.79
N ARG A 165 -9.13 13.84 2.50
CA ARG A 165 -9.01 13.53 3.93
C ARG A 165 -8.79 14.82 4.73
N ASP A 166 -7.65 14.94 5.41
CA ASP A 166 -7.33 16.10 6.25
C ASP A 166 -6.79 17.30 5.43
N VAL A 167 -6.47 17.12 4.15
CA VAL A 167 -5.79 18.14 3.33
C VAL A 167 -6.80 18.94 2.49
N PRO A 168 -7.00 20.23 2.78
CA PRO A 168 -7.80 21.10 1.93
C PRO A 168 -7.05 21.38 0.62
N PHE A 169 -7.78 21.43 -0.49
CA PHE A 169 -7.21 21.77 -1.79
C PHE A 169 -8.05 22.80 -2.53
N ILE A 170 -7.41 23.43 -3.51
CA ILE A 170 -8.06 24.26 -4.52
C ILE A 170 -7.67 23.77 -5.92
N LYS A 171 -8.66 23.70 -6.79
CA LYS A 171 -8.51 23.39 -8.21
C LYS A 171 -8.49 24.70 -8.99
N ILE A 172 -7.42 24.93 -9.75
CA ILE A 172 -7.18 26.16 -10.51
C ILE A 172 -7.17 25.80 -11.99
N LYS A 173 -7.97 26.50 -12.79
CA LYS A 173 -7.99 26.40 -14.25
C LYS A 173 -7.30 27.61 -14.87
N PHE A 174 -6.34 27.38 -15.74
CA PHE A 174 -5.68 28.38 -16.57
C PHE A 174 -6.19 28.31 -18.00
N TYR A 175 -6.48 29.47 -18.56
CA TYR A 175 -6.99 29.66 -19.92
C TYR A 175 -5.97 30.41 -20.78
N PRO A 176 -4.91 29.74 -21.23
CA PRO A 176 -3.83 30.40 -21.97
C PRO A 176 -4.24 30.84 -23.38
N ILE A 177 -5.36 30.33 -23.91
CA ILE A 177 -5.85 30.67 -25.25
C ILE A 177 -7.22 31.34 -25.12
N HIS A 178 -7.29 32.59 -25.56
CA HIS A 178 -8.55 33.30 -25.74
C HIS A 178 -8.84 33.46 -27.22
N TYR A 179 -10.11 33.44 -27.63
CA TYR A 179 -10.50 33.55 -29.03
C TYR A 179 -11.73 34.41 -29.22
N ASN A 180 -11.66 35.30 -30.22
CA ASN A 180 -12.81 36.02 -30.75
C ASN A 180 -13.14 35.48 -32.14
N ALA A 181 -14.28 34.80 -32.25
CA ALA A 181 -14.70 34.14 -33.48
C ALA A 181 -15.14 35.12 -34.58
N TYR A 182 -15.80 36.22 -34.21
CA TYR A 182 -16.20 37.27 -35.16
C TYR A 182 -14.98 37.98 -35.77
N GLN A 183 -13.99 38.28 -34.93
CA GLN A 183 -12.74 38.92 -35.33
C GLN A 183 -11.69 37.93 -35.87
N LYS A 184 -11.95 36.62 -35.76
CA LYS A 184 -11.03 35.55 -36.20
C LYS A 184 -9.64 35.68 -35.59
N THR A 185 -9.57 36.02 -34.31
CA THR A 185 -8.32 36.35 -33.63
C THR A 185 -8.21 35.55 -32.33
N ALA A 186 -7.15 34.74 -32.22
CA ALA A 186 -6.73 34.08 -30.99
C ALA A 186 -5.63 34.89 -30.28
N PHE A 187 -5.68 34.95 -28.96
CA PHE A 187 -4.71 35.58 -28.07
C PHE A 187 -4.06 34.47 -27.26
N ILE A 188 -2.73 34.36 -27.36
CA ILE A 188 -1.97 33.26 -26.77
C ILE A 188 -1.10 33.83 -25.66
N TYR A 189 -1.39 33.42 -24.42
CA TYR A 189 -0.67 33.80 -23.23
C TYR A 189 0.29 32.67 -22.86
N ASP A 190 1.59 32.97 -22.83
CA ASP A 190 2.60 31.98 -22.47
C ASP A 190 2.88 31.95 -20.97
N THR A 191 2.56 33.04 -20.26
CA THR A 191 2.86 33.19 -18.83
C THR A 191 1.69 33.85 -18.11
N ILE A 192 1.22 33.23 -17.02
CA ILE A 192 0.19 33.78 -16.13
C ILE A 192 0.64 33.58 -14.68
N THR A 193 0.93 34.66 -13.97
CA THR A 193 1.33 34.61 -12.55
C THR A 193 0.20 35.08 -11.65
N ILE A 194 -0.13 34.25 -10.66
CA ILE A 194 -1.16 34.52 -9.66
C ILE A 194 -0.59 34.45 -8.26
N LYS A 195 -1.24 35.14 -7.33
CA LYS A 195 -0.99 35.06 -5.90
C LYS A 195 -2.25 34.66 -5.16
N LEU A 196 -2.11 33.65 -4.30
CA LEU A 196 -3.06 33.31 -3.26
C LEU A 196 -2.53 33.86 -1.93
N THR A 197 -3.37 34.59 -1.21
CA THR A 197 -3.07 35.06 0.15
C THR A 197 -4.06 34.43 1.12
N PHE A 198 -3.56 33.59 2.02
CA PHE A 198 -4.34 32.85 3.00
C PHE A 198 -4.61 33.71 4.24
N ALA A 199 -5.81 33.61 4.79
CA ALA A 199 -6.09 34.19 6.10
C ALA A 199 -5.24 33.49 7.16
N SER A 200 -4.68 34.26 8.10
CA SER A 200 -3.97 33.68 9.24
C SER A 200 -4.91 32.79 10.04
N GLN A 201 -4.54 31.52 10.20
CA GLN A 201 -5.27 30.53 10.97
C GLN A 201 -4.33 29.74 11.89
N GLY A 202 -4.91 29.00 12.84
CA GLY A 202 -4.15 28.07 13.66
C GLY A 202 -3.62 26.88 12.83
N PRO A 203 -2.87 25.97 13.47
CA PRO A 203 -2.34 24.79 12.79
C PRO A 203 -3.40 23.97 12.07
N LEU A 204 -3.06 23.43 10.90
CA LEU A 204 -3.91 22.46 10.21
C LEU A 204 -3.91 21.14 11.00
N ALA A 205 -5.09 20.70 11.42
CA ALA A 205 -5.26 19.48 12.20
C ALA A 205 -5.26 18.24 11.29
N VAL A 206 -4.35 17.30 11.51
CA VAL A 206 -4.21 16.07 10.70
C VAL A 206 -4.05 14.86 11.60
N GLU A 207 -4.47 13.66 11.18
CA GLU A 207 -4.42 12.46 12.02
C GLU A 207 -3.01 12.07 12.54
N SER A 208 -1.98 12.24 11.72
CA SER A 208 -0.59 11.93 12.07
C SER A 208 0.36 12.67 11.14
N LYS A 209 1.66 12.71 11.46
CA LYS A 209 2.67 13.17 10.50
C LYS A 209 2.47 12.35 9.24
N TYR A 210 2.22 13.03 8.13
CA TYR A 210 1.73 12.43 6.90
C TYR A 210 2.58 11.26 6.37
N THR A 211 3.82 11.10 6.82
CA THR A 211 4.86 10.17 6.34
C THR A 211 4.63 8.68 6.60
N GLU A 212 3.62 8.28 7.37
CA GLU A 212 3.47 6.88 7.84
C GLU A 212 2.13 6.22 7.45
N LYS A 213 1.30 6.90 6.66
CA LYS A 213 -0.09 6.47 6.38
C LYS A 213 -0.39 6.28 4.88
N PRO A 214 -1.36 5.40 4.53
CA PRO A 214 -1.66 5.01 3.15
C PRO A 214 -1.92 6.15 2.15
N PHE A 215 -2.39 7.31 2.61
CA PHE A 215 -2.70 8.46 1.76
C PHE A 215 -1.49 9.34 1.42
N TYR A 216 -0.33 9.14 2.04
CA TYR A 216 0.84 9.99 1.82
C TYR A 216 1.27 10.03 0.36
N GLY A 217 1.45 8.85 -0.25
CA GLY A 217 1.82 8.74 -1.64
C GLY A 217 0.77 9.36 -2.56
N LEU A 218 -0.52 9.26 -2.20
CA LEU A 218 -1.57 9.91 -2.97
C LEU A 218 -1.43 11.44 -2.94
N TYR A 219 -1.18 12.05 -1.77
CA TYR A 219 -1.01 13.51 -1.70
C TYR A 219 0.18 14.00 -2.51
N LYS A 220 1.30 13.27 -2.47
CA LYS A 220 2.48 13.56 -3.29
C LYS A 220 2.10 13.59 -4.76
N ASN A 221 1.39 12.56 -5.22
CA ASN A 221 1.00 12.44 -6.61
C ASN A 221 -0.09 13.43 -7.07
N VAL A 222 -1.00 13.85 -6.17
CA VAL A 222 -2.13 14.72 -6.53
C VAL A 222 -1.78 16.21 -6.45
N PHE A 223 -0.93 16.62 -5.51
CA PHE A 223 -0.66 18.04 -5.27
C PHE A 223 0.73 18.42 -5.74
N ASP A 224 0.79 19.18 -6.84
CA ASP A 224 2.05 19.70 -7.41
C ASP A 224 2.88 20.46 -6.36
N ASN A 225 2.22 21.14 -5.41
CA ASN A 225 2.89 21.91 -4.35
C ASN A 225 3.11 21.15 -3.03
N TRP A 226 2.94 19.82 -2.98
CA TRP A 226 2.95 19.07 -1.72
C TRP A 226 4.21 19.30 -0.88
N ALA A 227 5.40 19.24 -1.48
CA ALA A 227 6.66 19.45 -0.77
C ALA A 227 6.72 20.84 -0.11
N GLY A 228 6.39 21.90 -0.87
CA GLY A 228 6.35 23.26 -0.36
C GLY A 228 5.24 23.48 0.67
N PHE A 229 4.09 22.84 0.48
CA PHE A 229 2.96 22.89 1.40
C PHE A 229 3.32 22.34 2.78
N ILE A 230 4.01 21.20 2.84
CA ILE A 230 4.43 20.58 4.11
C ILE A 230 5.48 21.43 4.84
N GLU A 231 6.40 22.07 4.11
CA GLU A 231 7.44 22.93 4.69
C GLU A 231 6.87 24.24 5.27
N HIS A 232 5.81 24.77 4.66
CA HIS A 232 5.28 26.10 4.99
C HIS A 232 3.96 26.09 5.77
N THR A 233 3.38 24.91 6.03
CA THR A 233 2.13 24.77 6.80
C THR A 233 2.41 24.25 8.19
N VAL A 234 1.98 25.00 9.21
CA VAL A 234 2.03 24.52 10.60
C VAL A 234 0.98 23.43 10.77
N ILE A 235 1.43 22.21 11.02
CA ILE A 235 0.58 21.04 11.18
C ILE A 235 0.52 20.64 12.65
N GLN A 236 -0.69 20.33 13.13
CA GLN A 236 -0.91 19.78 14.46
C GLN A 236 -1.54 18.40 14.35
N GLN A 237 -0.95 17.43 15.04
CA GLN A 237 -1.54 16.11 15.13
C GLN A 237 -2.86 16.17 15.92
N SER A 238 -3.91 15.64 15.33
CA SER A 238 -5.23 15.48 15.95
C SER A 238 -5.15 14.42 17.03
N THR A 239 -5.56 14.78 18.25
CA THR A 239 -5.75 13.81 19.34
C THR A 239 -7.15 13.22 19.22
N SER A 240 -7.27 12.06 18.56
CA SER A 240 -8.53 11.32 18.56
C SER A 240 -8.80 10.71 19.95
N THR A 241 -10.08 10.40 20.23
CA THR A 241 -10.60 10.20 21.60
C THR A 241 -10.81 8.73 21.96
N LEU A 242 -10.70 7.81 20.99
CA LEU A 242 -10.92 6.37 21.17
C LEU A 242 -9.78 5.56 20.54
N ALA A 243 -9.00 4.87 21.38
CA ALA A 243 -7.92 3.96 20.97
C ALA A 243 -8.43 2.58 20.49
N THR A 244 -9.58 2.54 19.81
CA THR A 244 -10.27 1.30 19.37
C THR A 244 -10.46 1.25 17.84
N GLY A 245 -9.58 1.95 17.13
CA GLY A 245 -9.64 2.17 15.69
C GLY A 245 -9.11 1.04 14.82
N CYS A 246 -8.89 1.35 13.54
CA CYS A 246 -8.36 0.43 12.53
C CYS A 246 -7.91 1.21 11.28
N ASP A 247 -6.90 0.73 10.58
CA ASP A 247 -6.54 1.22 9.23
C ASP A 247 -7.44 0.58 8.15
N TYR A 248 -7.90 -0.66 8.38
CA TYR A 248 -8.67 -1.47 7.43
C TYR A 248 -10.03 -1.88 8.01
N LEU A 249 -11.11 -1.25 7.55
CA LEU A 249 -12.47 -1.54 8.00
C LEU A 249 -13.20 -2.44 7.00
N LEU A 250 -13.47 -3.68 7.40
CA LEU A 250 -14.20 -4.65 6.60
C LEU A 250 -15.65 -4.75 7.10
N ILE A 251 -16.61 -4.37 6.26
CA ILE A 251 -18.05 -4.43 6.56
C ILE A 251 -18.66 -5.59 5.79
N THR A 252 -19.34 -6.50 6.48
CA THR A 252 -19.84 -7.75 5.91
C THR A 252 -21.24 -8.11 6.39
N HIS A 253 -21.94 -8.93 5.59
CA HIS A 253 -23.14 -9.64 6.03
C HIS A 253 -22.80 -10.82 6.95
N PRO A 254 -23.66 -11.22 7.92
CA PRO A 254 -23.39 -12.35 8.82
C PRO A 254 -23.02 -13.66 8.12
N ASN A 255 -23.58 -13.90 6.93
CA ASN A 255 -23.33 -15.13 6.16
C ASN A 255 -21.86 -15.29 5.70
N TYR A 256 -21.11 -14.19 5.64
CA TYR A 256 -19.74 -14.15 5.11
C TYR A 256 -18.71 -13.75 6.18
N TYR A 257 -19.12 -13.63 7.44
CA TYR A 257 -18.27 -13.14 8.53
C TYR A 257 -17.00 -13.99 8.72
N THR A 258 -17.09 -15.31 8.55
CA THR A 258 -15.92 -16.19 8.67
C THR A 258 -14.87 -15.89 7.61
N GLN A 259 -15.29 -15.75 6.34
CA GLN A 259 -14.42 -15.40 5.22
C GLN A 259 -13.85 -13.98 5.39
N ALA A 260 -14.70 -13.04 5.82
CA ALA A 260 -14.28 -11.67 6.12
C ALA A 260 -13.17 -11.65 7.17
N LYS A 261 -13.34 -12.42 8.26
CA LYS A 261 -12.36 -12.52 9.33
C LYS A 261 -11.03 -13.11 8.85
N GLN A 262 -11.03 -14.09 7.94
CA GLN A 262 -9.79 -14.62 7.37
C GLN A 262 -8.96 -13.54 6.67
N LEU A 263 -9.59 -12.72 5.84
CA LEU A 263 -8.89 -11.62 5.16
C LEU A 263 -8.47 -10.53 6.16
N ALA A 264 -9.35 -10.16 7.09
CA ALA A 264 -9.01 -9.15 8.10
C ALA A 264 -7.85 -9.60 9.00
N ASP A 265 -7.81 -10.87 9.41
CA ASP A 265 -6.72 -11.41 10.23
C ASP A 265 -5.38 -11.37 9.46
N TRP A 266 -5.40 -11.66 8.15
CA TRP A 266 -4.22 -11.52 7.30
C TRP A 266 -3.76 -10.05 7.18
N LYS A 267 -4.69 -9.12 6.90
CA LYS A 267 -4.35 -7.68 6.84
C LYS A 267 -3.80 -7.16 8.17
N HIS A 268 -4.38 -7.59 9.29
CA HIS A 268 -3.90 -7.28 10.64
C HIS A 268 -2.48 -7.83 10.85
N ALA A 269 -2.23 -9.09 10.51
CA ALA A 269 -0.90 -9.69 10.62
C ALA A 269 0.16 -8.97 9.78
N THR A 270 -0.22 -8.46 8.60
CA THR A 270 0.69 -7.68 7.72
C THR A 270 0.81 -6.20 8.10
N GLY A 271 0.26 -5.77 9.24
CA GLY A 271 0.46 -4.43 9.76
C GLY A 271 -0.58 -3.38 9.37
N LEU A 272 -1.69 -3.76 8.75
CA LEU A 272 -2.87 -2.91 8.61
C LEU A 272 -3.87 -3.28 9.71
N MET A 273 -3.99 -2.47 10.76
CA MET A 273 -4.87 -2.79 11.89
C MET A 273 -6.30 -2.99 11.36
N ALA A 274 -6.77 -4.23 11.32
CA ALA A 274 -8.02 -4.57 10.64
C ALA A 274 -9.17 -4.78 11.64
N LYS A 275 -10.39 -4.42 11.22
CA LYS A 275 -11.61 -4.63 11.98
C LYS A 275 -12.72 -5.14 11.09
N THR A 276 -13.33 -6.27 11.47
CA THR A 276 -14.49 -6.84 10.78
C THR A 276 -15.77 -6.43 11.51
N VAL A 277 -16.74 -5.89 10.78
CA VAL A 277 -18.00 -5.37 11.31
C VAL A 277 -19.18 -5.97 10.57
N ASN A 278 -20.19 -6.37 11.32
CA ASN A 278 -21.39 -6.98 10.76
C ASN A 278 -22.50 -5.94 10.54
N VAL A 279 -23.13 -5.93 9.37
CA VAL A 279 -24.29 -5.06 9.09
C VAL A 279 -25.48 -5.31 10.05
N SER A 280 -25.58 -6.48 10.68
CA SER A 280 -26.58 -6.72 11.74
C SER A 280 -26.32 -5.91 13.02
N GLU A 281 -25.10 -5.42 13.22
CA GLU A 281 -24.69 -4.63 14.40
C GLU A 281 -24.79 -3.12 14.13
N ILE A 282 -24.54 -2.70 12.89
CA ILE A 282 -24.45 -1.28 12.51
C ILE A 282 -25.68 -0.77 11.75
N GLY A 283 -26.52 -1.68 11.23
CA GLY A 283 -27.65 -1.39 10.37
C GLY A 283 -27.42 -1.82 8.93
N THR A 284 -28.52 -2.13 8.23
CA THR A 284 -28.50 -2.74 6.89
C THR A 284 -28.93 -1.78 5.77
N THR A 285 -29.05 -0.48 6.07
CA THR A 285 -29.38 0.55 5.07
C THR A 285 -28.14 1.34 4.67
N PHE A 286 -28.13 1.89 3.45
CA PHE A 286 -27.03 2.70 2.95
C PHE A 286 -26.62 3.80 3.95
N THR A 287 -27.60 4.59 4.42
CA THR A 287 -27.37 5.70 5.35
C THR A 287 -26.79 5.26 6.69
N GLN A 288 -27.21 4.11 7.23
CA GLN A 288 -26.68 3.61 8.51
C GLN A 288 -25.21 3.19 8.38
N ILE A 289 -24.89 2.47 7.32
CA ILE A 289 -23.52 2.05 7.02
C ILE A 289 -22.62 3.27 6.76
N GLN A 290 -23.11 4.25 6.00
CA GLN A 290 -22.39 5.50 5.72
C GLN A 290 -22.12 6.28 7.01
N GLN A 291 -23.12 6.41 7.88
CA GLN A 291 -22.95 7.07 9.19
C GLN A 291 -21.98 6.34 10.09
N TYR A 292 -21.94 5.01 10.04
CA TYR A 292 -20.97 4.22 10.79
C TYR A 292 -19.54 4.46 10.30
N ILE A 293 -19.30 4.40 8.99
CA ILE A 293 -17.98 4.68 8.39
C ILE A 293 -17.54 6.10 8.73
N LYS A 294 -18.44 7.08 8.57
CA LYS A 294 -18.15 8.47 8.95
C LYS A 294 -17.82 8.61 10.44
N ASN A 295 -18.57 7.95 11.32
CA ASN A 295 -18.28 8.00 12.75
C ASN A 295 -16.92 7.35 13.09
N ALA A 296 -16.59 6.23 12.45
CA ALA A 296 -15.28 5.60 12.59
C ALA A 296 -14.17 6.55 12.13
N TYR A 297 -14.35 7.21 10.98
CA TYR A 297 -13.43 8.23 10.48
C TYR A 297 -13.26 9.40 11.46
N ASP A 298 -14.35 9.95 11.99
CA ASP A 298 -14.32 11.14 12.83
C ASP A 298 -13.77 10.87 14.25
N THR A 299 -13.85 9.64 14.77
CA THR A 299 -13.68 9.38 16.21
C THR A 299 -12.66 8.30 16.61
N TRP A 300 -12.19 7.47 15.68
CA TRP A 300 -11.28 6.36 16.00
C TRP A 300 -9.80 6.77 15.88
N THR A 301 -8.92 6.00 16.55
CA THR A 301 -7.46 6.08 16.40
C THR A 301 -6.89 4.66 16.24
N PRO A 302 -6.20 4.35 15.12
CA PRO A 302 -6.25 5.10 13.86
C PRO A 302 -7.68 5.12 13.28
N ARG A 303 -8.01 6.12 12.46
CA ARG A 303 -9.24 6.09 11.65
C ARG A 303 -8.99 5.31 10.35
N PRO A 304 -10.04 4.70 9.76
CA PRO A 304 -9.88 3.92 8.54
C PRO A 304 -9.17 4.68 7.42
N SER A 305 -8.31 3.97 6.69
CA SER A 305 -7.79 4.38 5.38
C SER A 305 -8.41 3.55 4.28
N TYR A 306 -8.75 2.29 4.58
CA TYR A 306 -9.39 1.35 3.67
C TYR A 306 -10.77 0.95 4.19
N VAL A 307 -11.74 0.84 3.28
CA VAL A 307 -13.04 0.23 3.53
C VAL A 307 -13.27 -0.87 2.49
N LEU A 308 -13.52 -2.09 2.96
CA LEU A 308 -13.97 -3.19 2.10
C LEU A 308 -15.42 -3.55 2.40
N LEU A 309 -16.27 -3.48 1.37
CA LEU A 309 -17.65 -3.94 1.42
C LEU A 309 -17.70 -5.42 0.96
N PHE A 310 -18.00 -6.34 1.88
CA PHE A 310 -18.06 -7.77 1.59
C PHE A 310 -19.49 -8.33 1.63
N GLY A 311 -20.08 -8.41 0.44
CA GLY A 311 -21.44 -8.82 0.18
C GLY A 311 -22.00 -8.05 -1.01
N ASP A 312 -22.87 -8.69 -1.78
CA ASP A 312 -23.53 -8.02 -2.91
C ASP A 312 -24.54 -6.94 -2.44
N ALA A 313 -25.09 -6.16 -3.37
CA ALA A 313 -25.92 -4.98 -3.13
C ALA A 313 -27.21 -5.28 -2.33
N GLU A 314 -27.76 -6.49 -2.36
CA GLU A 314 -28.88 -6.86 -1.48
C GLU A 314 -28.46 -7.05 -0.02
N PHE A 315 -27.18 -7.32 0.25
CA PHE A 315 -26.64 -7.54 1.59
C PHE A 315 -25.96 -6.28 2.15
N ILE A 316 -25.24 -5.56 1.30
CA ILE A 316 -24.60 -4.28 1.59
C ILE A 316 -25.05 -3.30 0.51
N PRO A 317 -26.12 -2.52 0.77
CA PRO A 317 -26.71 -1.65 -0.23
C PRO A 317 -25.73 -0.60 -0.71
N THR A 318 -25.99 -0.09 -1.91
CA THR A 318 -25.31 1.08 -2.46
C THR A 318 -26.33 2.22 -2.64
N THR A 319 -25.91 3.37 -3.14
CA THR A 319 -26.82 4.49 -3.41
C THR A 319 -26.94 4.77 -4.90
N TYR A 320 -28.10 5.28 -5.33
CA TYR A 320 -28.35 5.70 -6.71
C TYR A 320 -28.33 7.23 -6.81
N VAL A 321 -27.33 7.79 -7.47
CA VAL A 321 -27.13 9.23 -7.63
C VAL A 321 -26.68 9.51 -9.07
N TYR A 322 -27.09 10.64 -9.66
CA TYR A 322 -26.75 11.04 -11.04
C TYR A 322 -26.90 9.93 -12.10
N SER A 323 -27.93 9.10 -11.97
CA SER A 323 -28.24 7.99 -12.87
C SER A 323 -27.28 6.79 -12.80
N THR A 324 -26.50 6.67 -11.73
CA THR A 324 -25.62 5.53 -11.49
C THR A 324 -25.73 5.00 -10.05
N TYR A 325 -25.47 3.71 -9.87
CA TYR A 325 -25.26 3.11 -8.55
C TYR A 325 -23.80 3.24 -8.15
N THR A 326 -23.51 3.64 -6.92
CA THR A 326 -22.12 3.90 -6.52
C THR A 326 -21.82 3.77 -5.04
N ASP A 327 -20.68 3.15 -4.75
CA ASP A 327 -20.10 3.09 -3.41
C ASP A 327 -19.25 4.32 -3.06
N LEU A 328 -19.01 5.26 -3.99
CA LEU A 328 -18.19 6.47 -3.74
C LEU A 328 -18.64 7.20 -2.46
N TRP A 329 -19.94 7.30 -2.24
CA TRP A 329 -20.53 8.03 -1.12
C TRP A 329 -20.29 7.40 0.26
N TYR A 330 -19.71 6.20 0.32
CA TYR A 330 -19.14 5.64 1.55
C TYR A 330 -17.73 6.15 1.85
N ALA A 331 -17.00 6.58 0.83
CA ALA A 331 -15.62 7.04 0.92
C ALA A 331 -15.47 8.57 1.07
N THR A 332 -16.52 9.34 0.77
CA THR A 332 -16.57 10.81 0.95
C THR A 332 -17.12 11.14 2.34
N VAL A 333 -16.24 11.23 3.34
CA VAL A 333 -16.60 11.32 4.77
C VAL A 333 -16.12 12.60 5.46
N ASP A 334 -15.25 13.38 4.83
CA ASP A 334 -14.89 14.76 5.18
C ASP A 334 -15.25 15.72 4.05
N GLY A 335 -15.42 17.00 4.37
CA GLY A 335 -15.80 18.02 3.39
C GLY A 335 -17.23 17.89 2.88
N THR A 336 -17.48 18.53 1.73
CA THR A 336 -18.77 18.52 1.02
C THR A 336 -18.63 18.13 -0.45
N ASP A 337 -17.43 17.73 -0.84
CA ASP A 337 -17.06 17.37 -2.20
C ASP A 337 -17.24 15.85 -2.44
N TYR A 338 -16.84 15.38 -3.61
CA TYR A 338 -16.95 13.99 -4.05
C TYR A 338 -15.60 13.28 -4.15
N TYR A 339 -14.53 13.90 -3.63
CA TYR A 339 -13.21 13.29 -3.62
C TYR A 339 -13.13 12.31 -2.45
N PRO A 340 -12.70 11.06 -2.69
CA PRO A 340 -12.72 10.03 -1.65
C PRO A 340 -11.63 10.26 -0.58
N ASP A 341 -12.04 10.30 0.68
CA ASP A 341 -11.15 10.37 1.87
C ASP A 341 -10.67 8.98 2.33
N LEU A 342 -11.20 7.93 1.70
CA LEU A 342 -10.96 6.53 1.98
C LEU A 342 -10.72 5.77 0.66
N PHE A 343 -9.89 4.74 0.71
CA PHE A 343 -9.76 3.76 -0.36
C PHE A 343 -10.86 2.71 -0.21
N ILE A 344 -11.72 2.55 -1.22
CA ILE A 344 -12.88 1.66 -1.15
C ILE A 344 -12.86 0.59 -2.25
N GLY A 345 -13.26 -0.63 -1.88
CA GLY A 345 -13.51 -1.71 -2.81
C GLY A 345 -14.67 -2.60 -2.35
N ARG A 346 -15.17 -3.44 -3.26
CA ARG A 346 -16.28 -4.36 -3.02
C ARG A 346 -15.92 -5.78 -3.43
N ILE A 347 -16.24 -6.74 -2.55
CA ILE A 347 -16.30 -8.17 -2.86
C ILE A 347 -17.78 -8.56 -2.85
N PRO A 348 -18.46 -8.62 -4.01
CA PRO A 348 -19.90 -8.90 -4.07
C PRO A 348 -20.13 -10.41 -4.08
N ALA A 349 -20.64 -10.92 -2.97
CA ALA A 349 -20.94 -12.35 -2.79
C ALA A 349 -22.42 -12.57 -2.49
N ASP A 350 -23.02 -13.56 -3.15
CA ASP A 350 -24.40 -14.03 -2.89
C ASP A 350 -24.46 -15.36 -2.16
N THR A 351 -23.33 -16.07 -2.16
CA THR A 351 -23.20 -17.37 -1.52
C THR A 351 -21.90 -17.45 -0.77
N THR A 352 -21.89 -18.24 0.31
CA THR A 352 -20.67 -18.54 1.07
C THR A 352 -19.58 -19.18 0.19
N ALA A 353 -19.96 -19.90 -0.88
CA ALA A 353 -19.01 -20.48 -1.82
C ALA A 353 -18.31 -19.42 -2.68
N GLN A 354 -19.05 -18.45 -3.23
CA GLN A 354 -18.46 -17.31 -3.93
C GLN A 354 -17.57 -16.47 -3.00
N ALA A 355 -18.04 -16.23 -1.77
CA ALA A 355 -17.28 -15.54 -0.73
C ALA A 355 -15.93 -16.22 -0.47
N ASP A 356 -15.92 -17.55 -0.30
CA ASP A 356 -14.70 -18.33 -0.10
C ASP A 356 -13.77 -18.24 -1.32
N ILE A 357 -14.30 -18.41 -2.54
CA ILE A 357 -13.51 -18.30 -3.78
C ILE A 357 -12.77 -16.96 -3.86
N MET A 358 -13.47 -15.84 -3.66
CA MET A 358 -12.88 -14.51 -3.80
C MET A 358 -11.84 -14.22 -2.71
N ILE A 359 -12.09 -14.63 -1.46
CA ILE A 359 -11.10 -14.49 -0.39
C ILE A 359 -9.88 -15.36 -0.63
N GLN A 360 -10.05 -16.62 -1.03
CA GLN A 360 -8.90 -17.50 -1.30
C GLN A 360 -8.05 -17.00 -2.47
N LYS A 361 -8.65 -16.37 -3.49
CA LYS A 361 -7.88 -15.71 -4.56
C LYS A 361 -6.97 -14.60 -4.03
N ILE A 362 -7.50 -13.73 -3.18
CA ILE A 362 -6.73 -12.62 -2.59
C ILE A 362 -5.63 -13.17 -1.67
N LEU A 363 -5.97 -14.11 -0.77
CA LEU A 363 -4.99 -14.71 0.13
C LEU A 363 -3.91 -15.48 -0.63
N THR A 364 -4.26 -16.22 -1.69
CA THR A 364 -3.29 -16.92 -2.52
C THR A 364 -2.38 -15.93 -3.25
N TYR A 365 -2.93 -14.84 -3.80
CA TYR A 365 -2.14 -13.80 -4.44
C TYR A 365 -1.11 -13.21 -3.46
N GLU A 366 -1.50 -12.87 -2.23
CA GLU A 366 -0.59 -12.20 -1.27
C GLU A 366 0.34 -13.15 -0.50
N GLN A 367 -0.11 -14.38 -0.21
CA GLN A 367 0.65 -15.34 0.63
C GLN A 367 1.44 -16.36 -0.20
N SER A 368 0.98 -16.68 -1.39
CA SER A 368 1.59 -17.72 -2.24
C SER A 368 1.47 -17.36 -3.72
N PRO A 369 2.00 -16.18 -4.12
CA PRO A 369 1.90 -15.71 -5.49
C PRO A 369 2.55 -16.70 -6.48
N PRO A 370 2.11 -16.70 -7.75
CA PRO A 370 2.72 -17.52 -8.79
C PRO A 370 4.25 -17.39 -8.87
N THR A 371 4.94 -18.48 -9.16
CA THR A 371 6.41 -18.45 -9.38
C THR A 371 6.78 -18.34 -10.86
N VAL A 372 5.78 -18.18 -11.72
CA VAL A 372 5.93 -18.15 -13.18
C VAL A 372 6.34 -16.74 -13.59
N SER A 373 7.58 -16.55 -14.03
CA SER A 373 8.11 -15.22 -14.37
C SER A 373 7.33 -14.52 -15.49
N SER A 374 6.78 -15.26 -16.46
CA SER A 374 6.03 -14.68 -17.57
C SER A 374 4.73 -14.02 -17.10
N PHE A 375 4.10 -14.51 -16.02
CA PHE A 375 2.90 -13.88 -15.46
C PHE A 375 3.16 -12.42 -15.10
N TYR A 376 4.31 -12.10 -14.51
CA TYR A 376 4.68 -10.74 -14.09
C TYR A 376 5.23 -9.86 -15.20
N ASN A 377 5.43 -10.41 -16.40
CA ASN A 377 6.00 -9.67 -17.53
C ASN A 377 5.03 -9.50 -18.69
N ASP A 378 4.13 -10.47 -18.87
CA ASP A 378 3.20 -10.52 -20.00
C ASP A 378 1.88 -9.83 -19.64
N PHE A 379 1.44 -8.90 -20.49
CA PHE A 379 0.17 -8.20 -20.33
C PHE A 379 -0.56 -8.12 -21.67
N VAL A 380 -1.86 -7.86 -21.61
CA VAL A 380 -2.70 -7.69 -22.80
C VAL A 380 -3.30 -6.30 -22.83
N VAL A 381 -3.28 -5.73 -24.03
CA VAL A 381 -4.16 -4.63 -24.42
C VAL A 381 -5.13 -5.13 -25.48
N ALA A 382 -6.43 -5.00 -25.19
CA ALA A 382 -7.53 -5.40 -26.06
C ALA A 382 -8.40 -4.19 -26.39
N ALA A 383 -8.66 -3.97 -27.68
CA ALA A 383 -9.36 -2.77 -28.14
C ALA A 383 -10.01 -2.91 -29.51
N TYR A 384 -11.03 -2.11 -29.74
CA TYR A 384 -11.73 -1.98 -31.02
C TYR A 384 -11.24 -0.75 -31.79
N PHE A 385 -10.92 -0.92 -33.08
CA PHE A 385 -10.77 0.20 -33.99
C PHE A 385 -12.13 0.52 -34.61
N GLN A 386 -12.87 1.44 -34.00
CA GLN A 386 -14.14 1.94 -34.53
C GLN A 386 -13.88 2.90 -35.70
N ASP A 387 -14.53 2.65 -36.83
CA ASP A 387 -14.52 3.49 -38.03
C ASP A 387 -15.85 3.28 -38.78
N ASP A 388 -16.89 3.96 -38.33
CA ASP A 388 -18.26 3.81 -38.84
C ASP A 388 -18.48 4.56 -40.15
N ASN A 389 -17.65 5.58 -40.41
CA ASN A 389 -17.71 6.40 -41.61
C ASN A 389 -16.79 5.88 -42.74
N ASN A 390 -15.91 4.91 -42.43
CA ASN A 390 -14.93 4.28 -43.30
C ASN A 390 -13.98 5.29 -43.97
N ASP A 391 -13.45 6.24 -43.19
CA ASP A 391 -12.44 7.21 -43.60
C ASP A 391 -11.00 6.78 -43.26
N HIS A 392 -10.85 5.61 -42.62
CA HIS A 392 -9.59 5.00 -42.18
C HIS A 392 -8.99 5.59 -40.89
N TYR A 393 -9.70 6.50 -40.23
CA TYR A 393 -9.36 7.06 -38.92
C TYR A 393 -10.18 6.41 -37.82
N GLU A 394 -9.58 6.31 -36.64
CA GLU A 394 -10.28 5.82 -35.45
C GLU A 394 -11.33 6.85 -35.01
N ASP A 395 -12.61 6.49 -34.91
CA ASP A 395 -13.66 7.40 -34.44
C ASP A 395 -13.54 7.67 -32.93
N ARG A 396 -13.05 6.67 -32.17
CA ARG A 396 -12.74 6.75 -30.74
C ARG A 396 -11.24 6.68 -30.50
N ARG A 397 -10.79 6.71 -29.24
CA ARG A 397 -9.36 6.62 -28.87
C ARG A 397 -9.05 5.27 -28.18
N PHE A 398 -9.82 4.23 -28.45
CA PHE A 398 -9.69 2.92 -27.81
C PHE A 398 -8.34 2.25 -28.09
N VAL A 399 -7.96 2.15 -29.37
CA VAL A 399 -6.67 1.62 -29.83
C VAL A 399 -5.56 2.58 -29.45
N ARG A 400 -5.73 3.88 -29.69
CA ARG A 400 -4.69 4.86 -29.35
C ARG A 400 -4.31 4.82 -27.86
N THR A 401 -5.29 4.83 -26.95
CA THR A 401 -5.01 4.74 -25.51
C THR A 401 -4.38 3.41 -25.13
N SER A 402 -4.82 2.31 -25.77
CA SER A 402 -4.23 0.99 -25.57
C SER A 402 -2.77 0.89 -26.05
N GLU A 403 -2.43 1.54 -27.17
CA GLU A 403 -1.07 1.60 -27.67
C GLU A 403 -0.17 2.48 -26.81
N GLU A 404 -0.67 3.57 -26.23
CA GLU A 404 0.10 4.39 -25.27
C GLU A 404 0.55 3.57 -24.05
N VAL A 405 -0.39 2.81 -23.46
CA VAL A 405 -0.10 1.84 -22.40
C VAL A 405 0.94 0.83 -22.86
N ARG A 406 0.70 0.19 -24.00
CA ARG A 406 1.51 -0.91 -24.49
C ARG A 406 2.94 -0.47 -24.81
N ASP A 407 3.08 0.64 -25.51
CA ASP A 407 4.37 1.14 -25.96
C ASP A 407 5.22 1.58 -24.78
N TYR A 408 4.62 2.23 -23.78
CA TYR A 408 5.31 2.56 -22.53
C TYR A 408 5.78 1.30 -21.80
N LEU A 409 4.89 0.36 -21.50
CA LEU A 409 5.26 -0.84 -20.74
C LEU A 409 6.31 -1.69 -21.47
N ASN A 410 6.23 -1.81 -22.80
CA ASN A 410 7.28 -2.46 -23.58
C ASN A 410 8.62 -1.72 -23.49
N SER A 411 8.61 -0.38 -23.41
CA SER A 411 9.84 0.41 -23.30
C SER A 411 10.61 0.16 -22.00
N ILE A 412 9.90 -0.26 -20.94
CA ILE A 412 10.49 -0.58 -19.63
C ILE A 412 10.65 -2.09 -19.39
N GLY A 413 10.38 -2.94 -20.40
CA GLY A 413 10.75 -4.36 -20.41
C GLY A 413 9.61 -5.37 -20.28
N TYR A 414 8.36 -4.93 -20.16
CA TYR A 414 7.19 -5.82 -20.21
C TYR A 414 6.91 -6.31 -21.63
N ASN A 415 6.08 -7.35 -21.76
CA ASN A 415 5.70 -7.96 -23.02
C ASN A 415 4.20 -7.76 -23.30
N GLY A 416 3.89 -6.73 -24.09
CA GLY A 416 2.52 -6.37 -24.44
C GLY A 416 1.98 -7.09 -25.67
N GLN A 417 1.02 -7.99 -25.46
CA GLN A 417 0.21 -8.58 -26.52
C GLN A 417 -0.94 -7.65 -26.93
N ARG A 418 -1.12 -7.47 -28.24
CA ARG A 418 -2.27 -6.77 -28.82
C ARG A 418 -3.35 -7.79 -29.14
N ILE A 419 -4.59 -7.53 -28.72
CA ILE A 419 -5.78 -8.24 -29.18
C ILE A 419 -6.75 -7.18 -29.70
N TYR A 420 -6.51 -6.73 -30.92
CA TYR A 420 -7.33 -5.69 -31.54
C TYR A 420 -8.20 -6.25 -32.65
N CYS A 421 -9.40 -5.70 -32.80
CA CYS A 421 -10.31 -6.08 -33.86
C CYS A 421 -10.90 -4.85 -34.56
N THR A 422 -11.36 -5.06 -35.79
CA THR A 422 -12.29 -4.15 -36.48
C THR A 422 -13.07 -4.92 -37.55
N SER A 423 -14.08 -4.30 -38.14
CA SER A 423 -14.81 -4.89 -39.26
C SER A 423 -13.87 -5.27 -40.42
N PRO A 424 -14.06 -6.42 -41.09
CA PRO A 424 -13.23 -6.85 -42.22
C PRO A 424 -13.21 -5.89 -43.42
N SER A 425 -14.18 -4.97 -43.53
CA SER A 425 -14.22 -3.95 -44.57
C SER A 425 -13.36 -2.73 -44.26
N ILE A 426 -12.96 -2.54 -43.00
CA ILE A 426 -12.20 -1.38 -42.54
C ILE A 426 -10.70 -1.62 -42.73
N TYR A 427 -10.01 -0.56 -43.17
CA TYR A 427 -8.56 -0.52 -43.35
C TYR A 427 -7.97 0.58 -42.46
N PRO A 428 -7.62 0.27 -41.20
CA PRO A 428 -7.06 1.24 -40.27
C PRO A 428 -5.76 1.85 -40.82
N THR A 429 -5.65 3.18 -40.84
CA THR A 429 -4.39 3.87 -41.21
C THR A 429 -3.98 4.93 -40.21
N ASN A 430 -4.92 5.50 -39.45
CA ASN A 430 -4.65 6.61 -38.56
C ASN A 430 -5.43 6.48 -37.24
N TYR A 431 -4.87 7.01 -36.15
CA TYR A 431 -5.61 7.25 -34.91
C TYR A 431 -6.65 8.38 -35.10
N ASN A 432 -7.48 8.63 -34.09
CA ASN A 432 -8.49 9.67 -34.13
C ASN A 432 -7.95 11.05 -34.55
N ASN A 433 -8.60 11.70 -35.53
CA ASN A 433 -8.24 13.01 -36.10
C ASN A 433 -9.17 14.16 -35.70
N GLY A 434 -9.97 13.94 -34.67
CA GLY A 434 -10.99 14.88 -34.23
C GLY A 434 -10.76 15.32 -32.80
N TYR A 435 -11.80 15.13 -32.01
CA TYR A 435 -11.85 15.65 -30.65
C TYR A 435 -10.86 14.95 -29.70
N TYR A 436 -10.57 13.67 -29.94
CA TYR A 436 -9.77 12.85 -29.03
C TYR A 436 -8.33 12.68 -29.47
N GLY A 437 -7.90 13.13 -30.65
CA GLY A 437 -6.55 12.90 -31.18
C GLY A 437 -6.18 13.80 -32.36
N GLN A 438 -4.96 13.65 -32.89
CA GLN A 438 -4.44 14.52 -33.97
C GLN A 438 -4.31 13.78 -35.32
N GLY A 439 -4.90 12.60 -35.45
CA GLY A 439 -4.89 11.85 -36.70
C GLY A 439 -3.53 11.25 -37.02
N GLU A 440 -2.71 11.01 -36.01
CA GLU A 440 -1.38 10.45 -36.18
C GLU A 440 -1.46 9.11 -36.92
N PRO A 441 -0.54 8.83 -37.84
CA PRO A 441 -0.55 7.55 -38.56
C PRO A 441 -0.34 6.39 -37.59
N LEU A 442 -1.01 5.28 -37.84
CA LEU A 442 -0.74 4.04 -37.13
C LEU A 442 0.69 3.56 -37.41
N PRO A 443 1.36 2.92 -36.43
CA PRO A 443 2.59 2.18 -36.66
C PRO A 443 2.46 1.21 -37.84
N ALA A 444 3.53 1.04 -38.62
CA ALA A 444 3.50 0.24 -39.84
C ALA A 444 3.11 -1.23 -39.58
N GLU A 445 3.41 -1.75 -38.39
CA GLU A 445 3.03 -3.08 -37.94
C GLU A 445 1.53 -3.25 -37.68
N LEU A 446 0.77 -2.17 -37.48
CA LEU A 446 -0.69 -2.18 -37.32
C LEU A 446 -1.45 -2.05 -38.66
N LEU A 447 -0.75 -1.76 -39.76
CA LEU A 447 -1.39 -1.64 -41.07
C LEU A 447 -1.73 -3.02 -41.65
N ARG A 448 -2.85 -3.13 -42.36
CA ARG A 448 -3.17 -4.33 -43.14
C ARG A 448 -2.17 -4.48 -44.33
N PRO A 449 -1.78 -5.71 -44.73
CA PRO A 449 -2.18 -7.00 -44.14
C PRO A 449 -1.24 -7.47 -43.00
N THR A 450 -0.33 -6.62 -42.52
CA THR A 450 0.65 -6.98 -41.48
C THR A 450 -0.05 -7.34 -40.17
N PHE A 451 -1.03 -6.54 -39.75
CA PHE A 451 -1.92 -6.84 -38.64
C PHE A 451 -3.28 -7.31 -39.16
N ALA A 452 -3.79 -8.39 -38.56
CA ALA A 452 -5.00 -9.06 -39.03
C ALA A 452 -6.30 -8.38 -38.58
N TRP A 453 -6.28 -7.66 -37.44
CA TRP A 453 -7.45 -6.98 -36.87
C TRP A 453 -8.64 -7.93 -36.66
N ASP A 454 -8.37 -9.15 -36.21
CA ASP A 454 -9.33 -10.23 -36.03
C ASP A 454 -9.31 -10.79 -34.60
N GLY A 455 -8.80 -10.01 -33.64
CA GLY A 455 -8.78 -10.40 -32.23
C GLY A 455 -10.17 -10.84 -31.76
N ASP A 456 -10.24 -11.97 -31.07
CA ASP A 456 -11.51 -12.56 -30.65
C ASP A 456 -11.50 -13.06 -29.20
N ALA A 457 -12.62 -13.66 -28.78
CA ALA A 457 -12.75 -14.25 -27.45
C ALA A 457 -11.72 -15.35 -27.18
N ASN A 458 -11.33 -16.14 -28.19
CA ASN A 458 -10.36 -17.22 -28.01
C ASN A 458 -8.95 -16.68 -27.77
N ASP A 459 -8.59 -15.57 -28.42
CA ASP A 459 -7.32 -14.89 -28.15
C ASP A 459 -7.26 -14.40 -26.70
N ILE A 460 -8.34 -13.79 -26.21
CA ILE A 460 -8.45 -13.34 -24.81
C ILE A 460 -8.38 -14.53 -23.85
N ILE A 461 -9.17 -15.58 -24.09
CA ILE A 461 -9.15 -16.82 -23.27
C ILE A 461 -7.74 -17.41 -23.24
N THR A 462 -7.08 -17.46 -24.40
CA THR A 462 -5.74 -18.03 -24.54
C THR A 462 -4.73 -17.23 -23.75
N ALA A 463 -4.74 -15.90 -23.86
CA ALA A 463 -3.82 -15.03 -23.13
C ALA A 463 -4.02 -15.14 -21.62
N ILE A 464 -5.27 -15.06 -21.13
CA ILE A 464 -5.58 -15.22 -19.70
C ILE A 464 -5.10 -16.60 -19.19
N ASN A 465 -5.40 -17.67 -19.93
CA ASN A 465 -5.02 -19.04 -19.55
C ASN A 465 -3.50 -19.30 -19.58
N GLN A 466 -2.75 -18.55 -20.39
CA GLN A 466 -1.28 -18.61 -20.40
C GLN A 466 -0.67 -17.87 -19.20
N GLY A 467 -1.41 -16.93 -18.62
CA GLY A 467 -1.01 -16.16 -17.44
C GLY A 467 -0.46 -14.79 -17.83
N ILE A 468 -1.24 -13.76 -17.52
CA ILE A 468 -0.89 -12.34 -17.66
C ILE A 468 -1.21 -11.63 -16.35
N PHE A 469 -0.41 -10.63 -15.95
CA PHE A 469 -0.67 -9.89 -14.71
C PHE A 469 -1.70 -8.75 -14.89
N ILE A 470 -1.79 -8.19 -16.10
CA ILE A 470 -2.74 -7.13 -16.46
C ILE A 470 -3.48 -7.47 -17.76
N LEU A 471 -4.80 -7.29 -17.73
CA LEU A 471 -5.65 -7.25 -18.91
C LEU A 471 -6.32 -5.88 -19.01
N ASN A 472 -5.93 -5.11 -20.01
CA ASN A 472 -6.50 -3.81 -20.30
C ASN A 472 -7.49 -3.91 -21.45
N HIS A 473 -8.74 -3.56 -21.22
CA HIS A 473 -9.76 -3.56 -22.25
C HIS A 473 -10.33 -2.15 -22.45
N ARG A 474 -10.29 -1.65 -23.69
CA ARG A 474 -10.87 -0.38 -24.12
C ARG A 474 -11.72 -0.55 -25.36
N ASP A 475 -13.02 -0.37 -25.20
CA ASP A 475 -14.04 -0.42 -26.24
C ASP A 475 -15.41 -0.11 -25.60
N HIS A 476 -16.52 -0.37 -26.27
CA HIS A 476 -17.84 -0.50 -25.73
C HIS A 476 -17.98 -1.59 -24.65
N GLY A 477 -18.96 -1.38 -23.77
CA GLY A 477 -19.28 -2.33 -22.70
C GLY A 477 -20.79 -2.50 -22.51
N MET A 478 -21.14 -3.67 -21.99
CA MET A 478 -22.49 -4.07 -21.63
C MET A 478 -22.45 -4.81 -20.29
N GLU A 479 -23.61 -4.96 -19.64
CA GLU A 479 -23.71 -5.59 -18.31
C GLU A 479 -23.09 -6.99 -18.27
N SER A 480 -23.14 -7.72 -19.40
CA SER A 480 -22.63 -9.09 -19.52
C SER A 480 -21.25 -9.23 -20.18
N GLY A 481 -20.57 -8.13 -20.52
CA GLY A 481 -19.25 -8.17 -21.15
C GLY A 481 -18.86 -6.99 -22.02
N TRP A 482 -17.98 -7.27 -22.96
CA TRP A 482 -17.35 -6.34 -23.89
C TRP A 482 -17.95 -6.46 -25.29
N GLY A 483 -18.01 -5.34 -26.02
CA GLY A 483 -18.47 -5.31 -27.41
C GLY A 483 -17.46 -5.98 -28.34
N ASP A 484 -16.24 -5.45 -28.36
CA ASP A 484 -15.18 -5.72 -29.32
C ASP A 484 -13.76 -5.52 -28.70
N PRO A 485 -12.87 -6.52 -28.77
CA PRO A 485 -13.15 -7.90 -29.12
C PRO A 485 -14.24 -8.50 -28.22
N TYR A 486 -15.25 -9.09 -28.84
CA TYR A 486 -16.41 -9.62 -28.13
C TYR A 486 -16.01 -10.65 -27.08
N PHE A 487 -16.35 -10.38 -25.82
CA PHE A 487 -16.06 -11.28 -24.69
C PHE A 487 -17.13 -11.10 -23.62
N THR A 488 -17.58 -12.19 -23.00
CA THR A 488 -18.77 -12.16 -22.13
C THR A 488 -18.62 -13.09 -20.93
N THR A 489 -19.56 -13.00 -19.99
CA THR A 489 -19.64 -13.92 -18.84
C THR A 489 -19.61 -15.40 -19.24
N SER A 490 -20.19 -15.78 -20.38
CA SER A 490 -20.09 -17.17 -20.87
C SER A 490 -18.65 -17.60 -21.16
N HIS A 491 -17.80 -16.68 -21.63
CA HIS A 491 -16.38 -16.92 -21.87
C HIS A 491 -15.59 -16.95 -20.56
N VAL A 492 -15.92 -16.11 -19.58
CA VAL A 492 -15.34 -16.15 -18.22
C VAL A 492 -15.44 -17.55 -17.61
N TYR A 493 -16.60 -18.21 -17.76
CA TYR A 493 -16.78 -19.57 -17.25
C TYR A 493 -15.87 -20.63 -17.90
N THR A 494 -15.27 -20.32 -19.05
CA THR A 494 -14.33 -21.23 -19.74
C THR A 494 -12.88 -21.05 -19.33
N LEU A 495 -12.55 -20.00 -18.55
CA LEU A 495 -11.18 -19.73 -18.11
C LEU A 495 -10.65 -20.85 -17.21
N THR A 496 -9.36 -21.16 -17.37
CA THR A 496 -8.63 -22.23 -16.67
C THR A 496 -7.26 -21.76 -16.17
N ASN A 497 -7.09 -20.46 -15.95
CA ASN A 497 -5.82 -19.84 -15.53
C ASN A 497 -5.39 -20.16 -14.08
N GLY A 498 -6.22 -20.85 -13.28
CA GLY A 498 -5.86 -21.23 -11.92
C GLY A 498 -5.50 -20.01 -11.07
N ASP A 499 -4.32 -20.02 -10.46
CA ASP A 499 -3.81 -18.95 -9.59
C ASP A 499 -3.08 -17.83 -10.37
N LEU A 500 -2.98 -17.93 -11.71
CA LEU A 500 -2.45 -16.87 -12.59
C LEU A 500 -3.52 -15.81 -12.82
N LEU A 501 -3.86 -15.07 -11.76
CA LEU A 501 -5.00 -14.18 -11.70
C LEU A 501 -4.61 -12.73 -12.07
N PRO A 502 -4.99 -12.21 -13.26
CA PRO A 502 -4.75 -10.83 -13.61
C PRO A 502 -5.56 -9.85 -12.76
N ILE A 503 -5.10 -8.60 -12.76
CA ILE A 503 -5.96 -7.43 -12.56
C ILE A 503 -6.52 -7.03 -13.92
N VAL A 504 -7.83 -6.81 -13.98
CA VAL A 504 -8.52 -6.44 -15.22
C VAL A 504 -8.95 -4.98 -15.16
N PHE A 505 -8.42 -4.17 -16.07
CA PHE A 505 -8.90 -2.81 -16.30
C PHE A 505 -9.98 -2.85 -17.40
N SER A 506 -11.24 -3.02 -16.98
CA SER A 506 -12.43 -3.00 -17.85
C SER A 506 -12.94 -1.57 -17.97
N LEU A 507 -12.30 -0.78 -18.83
CA LEU A 507 -12.52 0.66 -18.93
C LEU A 507 -13.52 1.00 -20.03
N ASN A 508 -14.76 0.59 -19.78
CA ASN A 508 -15.89 0.67 -20.69
C ASN A 508 -17.22 0.77 -19.92
N CYS A 509 -18.35 0.82 -20.62
CA CYS A 509 -19.66 0.99 -19.98
C CYS A 509 -20.16 -0.28 -19.28
N LEU A 510 -20.91 -0.11 -18.19
CA LEU A 510 -21.84 -1.10 -17.61
C LEU A 510 -21.26 -2.43 -17.09
N THR A 511 -19.99 -2.75 -17.33
CA THR A 511 -19.39 -4.03 -16.93
C THR A 511 -19.33 -4.24 -15.42
N GLY A 512 -19.45 -3.16 -14.65
CA GLY A 512 -19.53 -3.12 -13.19
C GLY A 512 -20.90 -2.74 -12.68
N LYS A 513 -21.99 -2.89 -13.46
CA LYS A 513 -23.35 -2.57 -12.99
C LYS A 513 -23.88 -3.66 -12.05
N PHE A 514 -23.30 -3.71 -10.85
CA PHE A 514 -23.56 -4.71 -9.80
C PHE A 514 -24.95 -4.60 -9.16
N THR A 515 -25.79 -3.66 -9.61
CA THR A 515 -27.19 -3.61 -9.19
C THR A 515 -28.07 -2.79 -10.16
N PRO A 516 -29.34 -3.18 -10.36
CA PRO A 516 -29.92 -4.48 -10.01
C PRO A 516 -29.40 -5.61 -10.91
N GLY A 517 -29.13 -6.77 -10.32
CA GLY A 517 -28.67 -7.98 -11.03
C GLY A 517 -27.15 -8.11 -11.04
N GLU A 518 -26.69 -9.21 -11.63
CA GLU A 518 -25.28 -9.58 -11.76
C GLU A 518 -24.62 -8.87 -12.93
N CYS A 519 -23.35 -8.53 -12.79
CA CYS A 519 -22.56 -7.96 -13.87
C CYS A 519 -21.26 -8.73 -14.17
N PHE A 520 -20.66 -8.37 -15.29
CA PHE A 520 -19.47 -8.99 -15.83
C PHE A 520 -18.26 -8.98 -14.88
N ALA A 521 -18.03 -7.87 -14.16
CA ALA A 521 -16.93 -7.76 -13.19
C ALA A 521 -17.06 -8.78 -12.05
N GLU A 522 -18.29 -9.03 -11.60
CA GLU A 522 -18.60 -9.99 -10.54
C GLU A 522 -18.28 -11.41 -10.98
N GLU A 523 -18.72 -11.80 -12.16
CA GLU A 523 -18.45 -13.13 -12.70
C GLU A 523 -16.96 -13.41 -12.86
N PHE A 524 -16.16 -12.40 -13.24
CA PHE A 524 -14.70 -12.51 -13.34
C PHE A 524 -14.03 -12.88 -12.01
N ILE A 525 -14.44 -12.24 -10.91
CA ILE A 525 -13.86 -12.51 -9.59
C ILE A 525 -14.53 -13.70 -8.89
N ARG A 526 -15.79 -14.00 -9.19
CA ARG A 526 -16.54 -15.17 -8.68
C ARG A 526 -16.15 -16.48 -9.36
N LYS A 527 -15.49 -16.44 -10.54
CA LYS A 527 -15.04 -17.63 -11.28
C LYS A 527 -14.16 -18.54 -10.42
N PRO A 528 -14.56 -19.81 -10.13
CA PRO A 528 -13.67 -20.76 -9.46
C PRO A 528 -12.52 -21.21 -10.36
N ASN A 529 -11.34 -21.45 -9.77
CA ASN A 529 -10.14 -21.96 -10.46
C ASN A 529 -9.70 -21.12 -11.68
N GLY A 530 -9.78 -19.80 -11.57
CA GLY A 530 -9.39 -18.87 -12.64
C GLY A 530 -10.14 -17.55 -12.55
N GLY A 531 -10.21 -16.82 -13.66
CA GLY A 531 -10.77 -15.46 -13.68
C GLY A 531 -9.74 -14.42 -13.26
N ALA A 532 -10.15 -13.42 -12.48
CA ALA A 532 -9.28 -12.33 -12.02
C ALA A 532 -9.19 -12.28 -10.48
N VAL A 533 -8.17 -11.59 -9.97
CA VAL A 533 -8.04 -11.25 -8.55
C VAL A 533 -8.79 -9.95 -8.23
N ALA A 534 -8.83 -9.02 -9.20
CA ALA A 534 -9.60 -7.78 -9.11
C ALA A 534 -9.99 -7.27 -10.51
N VAL A 535 -11.08 -6.50 -10.55
CA VAL A 535 -11.57 -5.84 -11.77
C VAL A 535 -11.89 -4.38 -11.47
N PHE A 536 -11.46 -3.47 -12.34
CA PHE A 536 -11.87 -2.07 -12.35
C PHE A 536 -12.95 -1.94 -13.42
N ALA A 537 -14.15 -1.50 -13.04
CA ALA A 537 -15.29 -1.48 -13.95
C ALA A 537 -16.28 -0.36 -13.63
N ALA A 538 -17.01 0.10 -14.65
CA ALA A 538 -18.00 1.16 -14.51
C ALA A 538 -19.41 0.61 -14.21
N SER A 539 -20.10 1.22 -13.25
CA SER A 539 -21.45 0.82 -12.84
C SER A 539 -22.58 1.34 -13.73
N ALA A 540 -22.29 2.24 -14.66
CA ALA A 540 -23.25 2.73 -15.65
C ALA A 540 -22.54 3.12 -16.97
N VAL A 541 -23.21 3.91 -17.81
CA VAL A 541 -22.64 4.44 -19.05
C VAL A 541 -21.51 5.41 -18.72
N SER A 542 -20.32 5.13 -19.27
CA SER A 542 -19.10 5.91 -19.23
C SER A 542 -18.77 6.50 -20.62
N TYR A 543 -17.77 7.37 -20.71
CA TYR A 543 -17.55 8.22 -21.90
C TYR A 543 -16.09 8.28 -22.32
N SER A 544 -15.87 8.28 -23.63
CA SER A 544 -14.57 8.56 -24.25
C SER A 544 -14.04 9.93 -23.80
N GLY A 545 -12.72 10.06 -23.72
CA GLY A 545 -12.02 11.17 -23.06
C GLY A 545 -11.84 10.88 -21.57
N TYR A 546 -12.94 10.76 -20.81
CA TYR A 546 -12.85 10.46 -19.37
C TYR A 546 -12.24 9.08 -19.11
N ASN A 547 -12.68 8.05 -19.84
CA ASN A 547 -12.13 6.70 -19.73
C ASN A 547 -10.66 6.62 -20.18
N ASP A 548 -10.28 7.42 -21.18
CA ASP A 548 -8.91 7.48 -21.70
C ASP A 548 -7.93 8.05 -20.69
N TYR A 549 -8.29 9.18 -20.09
CA TYR A 549 -7.43 9.81 -19.10
C TYR A 549 -7.49 9.12 -17.74
N LEU A 550 -8.60 8.46 -17.41
CA LEU A 550 -8.62 7.52 -16.29
C LEU A 550 -7.63 6.37 -16.55
N CYS A 551 -7.67 5.74 -17.71
CA CYS A 551 -6.74 4.67 -18.09
C CYS A 551 -5.28 5.12 -17.90
N ARG A 552 -4.93 6.25 -18.50
CA ARG A 552 -3.59 6.86 -18.35
C ARG A 552 -3.21 7.05 -16.90
N GLY A 553 -4.10 7.63 -16.08
CA GLY A 553 -3.87 7.81 -14.66
C GLY A 553 -3.71 6.51 -13.87
N LEU A 554 -4.37 5.41 -14.25
CA LEU A 554 -4.16 4.10 -13.61
C LEU A 554 -2.75 3.55 -13.87
N TYR A 555 -2.21 3.73 -15.07
CA TYR A 555 -0.84 3.33 -15.39
C TYR A 555 0.19 4.28 -14.79
N ASP A 556 -0.09 5.58 -14.82
CA ASP A 556 0.76 6.60 -14.21
C ASP A 556 0.86 6.45 -12.69
N ALA A 557 -0.22 6.03 -12.01
CA ALA A 557 -0.17 5.64 -10.60
C ALA A 557 0.91 4.59 -10.34
N ILE A 558 0.98 3.54 -11.16
CA ILE A 558 1.86 2.39 -10.94
C ILE A 558 3.28 2.72 -11.41
N TRP A 559 3.38 3.41 -12.54
CA TRP A 559 4.62 3.79 -13.21
C TRP A 559 4.57 5.28 -13.55
N PRO A 560 5.04 6.17 -12.66
CA PRO A 560 4.89 7.61 -12.86
C PRO A 560 5.72 8.22 -14.00
N ASP A 561 6.64 7.44 -14.58
CA ASP A 561 7.31 7.81 -15.83
C ASP A 561 6.39 7.58 -17.07
N PHE A 562 5.18 7.04 -16.90
CA PHE A 562 4.21 6.82 -17.99
C PHE A 562 3.87 8.13 -18.68
N ASP A 563 3.60 9.17 -17.91
CA ASP A 563 3.37 10.52 -18.41
C ASP A 563 4.28 11.52 -17.71
N THR A 564 5.56 11.51 -18.05
CA THR A 564 6.61 12.41 -17.50
C THR A 564 6.31 13.93 -17.51
N GLY A 565 5.19 14.36 -18.09
CA GLY A 565 4.72 15.74 -18.06
C GLY A 565 3.61 16.03 -17.04
N VAL A 566 3.20 15.06 -16.22
CA VAL A 566 2.15 15.16 -15.19
C VAL A 566 2.53 14.23 -14.01
N GLY A 567 2.14 14.56 -12.78
CA GLY A 567 2.32 13.65 -11.63
C GLY A 567 3.65 13.80 -10.90
N THR A 568 4.05 12.76 -10.15
CA THR A 568 5.29 12.74 -9.33
C THR A 568 6.01 11.42 -9.40
N ASP A 569 7.28 11.35 -9.01
CA ASP A 569 8.12 10.16 -9.09
C ASP A 569 7.75 9.00 -8.12
N GLU A 570 6.56 9.00 -7.50
CA GLU A 570 6.15 7.98 -6.52
C GLU A 570 5.08 7.03 -7.04
N SER A 571 5.44 5.75 -7.15
CA SER A 571 4.48 4.70 -7.49
C SER A 571 3.47 4.42 -6.37
N LEU A 572 2.25 4.11 -6.77
CA LEU A 572 1.13 3.64 -5.96
C LEU A 572 0.75 2.23 -6.40
N TYR A 573 0.79 1.28 -5.47
CA TYR A 573 0.57 -0.14 -5.79
C TYR A 573 -0.73 -0.72 -5.22
N HIS A 574 -1.38 -0.02 -4.29
CA HIS A 574 -2.63 -0.48 -3.70
C HIS A 574 -3.80 -0.14 -4.63
N LEU A 575 -4.67 -1.10 -4.93
CA LEU A 575 -5.74 -0.92 -5.94
C LEU A 575 -6.64 0.30 -5.69
N GLY A 576 -6.99 0.57 -4.43
CA GLY A 576 -7.79 1.74 -4.08
C GLY A 576 -7.04 3.06 -4.29
N ALA A 577 -5.73 3.08 -4.04
CA ALA A 577 -4.88 4.25 -4.30
C ALA A 577 -4.72 4.50 -5.81
N ILE A 578 -4.52 3.43 -6.58
CA ILE A 578 -4.47 3.48 -8.05
C ILE A 578 -5.76 4.08 -8.61
N LEU A 579 -6.94 3.62 -8.15
CA LEU A 579 -8.22 4.16 -8.62
C LEU A 579 -8.42 5.64 -8.23
N ASN A 580 -8.13 5.99 -6.98
CA ASN A 580 -8.28 7.37 -6.50
C ASN A 580 -7.32 8.32 -7.24
N TYR A 581 -6.10 7.87 -7.52
CA TYR A 581 -5.17 8.62 -8.34
C TYR A 581 -5.66 8.73 -9.78
N GLY A 582 -6.05 7.64 -10.44
CA GLY A 582 -6.55 7.68 -11.81
C GLY A 582 -7.73 8.65 -11.99
N LYS A 583 -8.63 8.71 -10.99
CA LYS A 583 -9.73 9.68 -10.97
C LYS A 583 -9.25 11.13 -10.82
N THR A 584 -8.31 11.40 -9.92
CA THR A 584 -7.76 12.75 -9.73
C THR A 584 -6.89 13.18 -10.91
N TYR A 585 -6.08 12.28 -11.46
CA TYR A 585 -5.32 12.46 -12.70
C TYR A 585 -6.23 12.87 -13.85
N MET A 586 -7.33 12.15 -14.07
CA MET A 586 -8.33 12.48 -15.08
C MET A 586 -8.95 13.87 -14.82
N ALA A 587 -9.32 14.18 -13.58
CA ALA A 587 -9.82 15.52 -13.22
C ALA A 587 -8.78 16.64 -13.38
N ASN A 588 -7.49 16.32 -13.33
CA ASN A 588 -6.37 17.25 -13.47
C ASN A 588 -6.05 17.52 -14.95
N THR A 589 -5.93 16.45 -15.73
CA THR A 589 -5.45 16.51 -17.12
C THR A 589 -6.57 16.68 -18.12
N TRP A 590 -7.67 15.93 -17.97
CA TRP A 590 -8.85 16.05 -18.81
C TRP A 590 -9.80 17.14 -18.32
N GLY A 591 -9.92 17.29 -17.00
CA GLY A 591 -10.84 18.22 -16.36
C GLY A 591 -12.30 17.81 -16.53
N ASP A 592 -13.17 18.82 -16.55
CA ASP A 592 -14.61 18.61 -16.71
C ASP A 592 -15.20 19.32 -17.93
N PRO A 593 -14.82 18.91 -19.16
CA PRO A 593 -15.28 19.56 -20.39
C PRO A 593 -16.81 19.48 -20.57
N TRP A 594 -17.49 18.50 -19.96
CA TRP A 594 -18.92 18.25 -20.19
C TRP A 594 -19.79 18.08 -18.94
N GLY A 595 -19.26 18.24 -17.73
CA GLY A 595 -20.03 18.03 -16.50
C GLY A 595 -20.08 16.58 -16.01
N TYR A 596 -19.19 15.72 -16.49
CA TYR A 596 -19.13 14.29 -16.16
C TYR A 596 -17.95 13.90 -15.28
N GLU A 597 -17.14 14.83 -14.80
CA GLU A 597 -16.03 14.53 -13.86
C GLU A 597 -16.55 13.80 -12.61
N ARG A 598 -17.50 14.40 -11.89
CA ARG A 598 -18.16 13.76 -10.73
C ARG A 598 -18.79 12.42 -11.10
N LEU A 599 -19.47 12.35 -12.25
CA LEU A 599 -20.08 11.08 -12.69
C LEU A 599 -18.99 10.02 -12.84
N THR A 600 -17.83 10.34 -13.42
CA THR A 600 -16.71 9.39 -13.59
C THR A 600 -16.17 8.89 -12.25
N PHE A 601 -16.11 9.76 -11.24
CA PHE A 601 -15.79 9.35 -9.86
C PHE A 601 -16.83 8.37 -9.30
N GLU A 602 -18.12 8.58 -9.60
CA GLU A 602 -19.21 7.70 -9.17
C GLU A 602 -19.26 6.39 -9.97
N LEU A 603 -18.80 6.38 -11.23
CA LEU A 603 -18.90 5.24 -12.15
C LEU A 603 -17.95 4.10 -11.82
N PHE A 604 -16.66 4.39 -11.60
CA PHE A 604 -15.64 3.34 -11.52
C PHE A 604 -15.41 2.82 -10.10
N HIS A 605 -15.41 1.49 -9.95
CA HIS A 605 -15.20 0.78 -8.68
C HIS A 605 -14.05 -0.24 -8.78
N VAL A 606 -13.42 -0.51 -7.65
CA VAL A 606 -12.58 -1.71 -7.47
C VAL A 606 -13.48 -2.86 -7.02
N PHE A 607 -13.65 -3.86 -7.88
CA PHE A 607 -14.20 -5.17 -7.53
C PHE A 607 -13.05 -6.05 -7.04
N GLY A 608 -12.86 -6.10 -5.73
CA GLY A 608 -11.70 -6.69 -5.07
C GLY A 608 -11.36 -5.97 -3.77
N ASP A 609 -10.20 -6.31 -3.22
CA ASP A 609 -9.67 -5.67 -2.02
C ASP A 609 -8.91 -4.37 -2.37
N PRO A 610 -9.33 -3.20 -1.86
CA PRO A 610 -8.67 -1.92 -2.15
C PRO A 610 -7.25 -1.83 -1.57
N ALA A 611 -6.91 -2.67 -0.59
CA ALA A 611 -5.59 -2.77 0.03
C ALA A 611 -4.73 -3.91 -0.56
N LEU A 612 -5.15 -4.51 -1.68
CA LEU A 612 -4.29 -5.45 -2.41
C LEU A 612 -3.15 -4.68 -3.09
N ASP A 613 -1.92 -5.11 -2.85
CA ASP A 613 -0.69 -4.59 -3.47
C ASP A 613 -0.43 -5.37 -4.77
N ILE A 614 -0.47 -4.69 -5.92
CA ILE A 614 -0.21 -5.32 -7.23
C ILE A 614 1.24 -5.77 -7.34
N TYR A 615 1.50 -6.96 -7.86
CA TYR A 615 2.85 -7.32 -8.31
C TYR A 615 3.16 -6.74 -9.69
N THR A 616 4.26 -6.01 -9.78
CA THR A 616 4.82 -5.47 -11.04
C THR A 616 6.09 -6.20 -11.47
N ALA A 617 6.61 -7.10 -10.63
CA ALA A 617 7.74 -7.96 -10.96
C ALA A 617 7.61 -9.32 -10.25
N LEU A 618 8.40 -10.31 -10.68
CA LEU A 618 8.49 -11.59 -9.99
C LEU A 618 8.93 -11.35 -8.53
N PRO A 619 8.16 -11.82 -7.53
CA PRO A 619 8.48 -11.56 -6.14
C PRO A 619 9.85 -12.10 -5.72
N ALA A 620 10.68 -11.24 -5.16
CA ALA A 620 11.95 -11.62 -4.53
C ALA A 620 11.73 -12.06 -3.06
N THR A 621 12.75 -12.61 -2.43
CA THR A 621 12.69 -13.01 -1.01
C THR A 621 13.24 -11.89 -0.12
N LEU A 622 12.57 -11.64 1.01
CA LEU A 622 13.06 -10.74 2.05
C LEU A 622 14.14 -11.41 2.91
N GLU A 623 15.17 -10.64 3.22
CA GLU A 623 16.19 -10.96 4.21
C GLU A 623 15.91 -10.10 5.45
N VAL A 624 15.27 -10.71 6.46
CA VAL A 624 14.91 -10.01 7.71
C VAL A 624 15.79 -10.52 8.84
N THR A 625 16.39 -9.59 9.59
CA THR A 625 17.13 -9.87 10.81
C THR A 625 16.69 -8.94 11.91
N TYR A 626 16.73 -9.39 13.15
CA TYR A 626 16.34 -8.57 14.29
C TYR A 626 17.23 -8.81 15.51
N THR A 627 17.31 -7.81 16.37
CA THR A 627 17.91 -7.91 17.70
C THR A 627 17.00 -7.22 18.70
N TYR A 628 17.01 -7.67 19.96
CA TYR A 628 16.18 -7.06 21.00
C TYR A 628 16.89 -6.98 22.34
N SER A 629 16.50 -5.97 23.12
CA SER A 629 16.83 -5.77 24.53
C SER A 629 15.57 -5.98 25.39
N SER A 630 15.57 -5.46 26.62
CA SER A 630 14.39 -5.47 27.50
C SER A 630 13.25 -4.55 27.03
N ASP A 631 13.57 -3.54 26.24
CA ASP A 631 12.68 -2.41 25.92
C ASP A 631 12.64 -2.07 24.42
N LEU A 632 13.57 -2.59 23.62
CA LEU A 632 13.69 -2.26 22.20
C LEU A 632 13.80 -3.52 21.34
N LEU A 633 13.10 -3.52 20.21
CA LEU A 633 13.29 -4.46 19.10
C LEU A 633 13.74 -3.71 17.86
N GLU A 634 14.93 -3.97 17.38
CA GLU A 634 15.48 -3.42 16.13
C GLU A 634 15.34 -4.46 15.02
N VAL A 635 14.71 -4.09 13.91
CA VAL A 635 14.51 -4.94 12.74
C VAL A 635 15.22 -4.31 11.54
N THR A 636 16.01 -5.11 10.83
CA THR A 636 16.64 -4.75 9.55
C THR A 636 16.06 -5.61 8.44
N VAL A 637 15.65 -4.96 7.34
CA VAL A 637 15.04 -5.58 6.17
C VAL A 637 15.86 -5.29 4.92
N GLN A 638 16.23 -6.35 4.21
CA GLN A 638 16.98 -6.29 2.97
C GLN A 638 16.35 -7.16 1.89
N GLY A 639 16.69 -6.87 0.63
CA GLY A 639 16.37 -7.68 -0.53
C GLY A 639 17.60 -7.80 -1.42
N ASN A 640 18.07 -9.02 -1.65
CA ASN A 640 19.31 -9.29 -2.39
C ASN A 640 20.52 -8.51 -1.82
N GLY A 641 20.65 -8.42 -0.49
CA GLY A 641 21.70 -7.67 0.21
C GLY A 641 21.63 -6.13 0.11
N VAL A 642 20.51 -5.57 -0.36
CA VAL A 642 20.27 -4.11 -0.39
C VAL A 642 19.18 -3.74 0.62
N PRO A 643 19.39 -2.70 1.46
CA PRO A 643 18.34 -2.20 2.34
C PRO A 643 17.07 -1.80 1.60
N ILE A 644 15.92 -2.18 2.15
CA ILE A 644 14.61 -1.82 1.58
C ILE A 644 14.01 -0.70 2.42
N GLN A 645 13.89 0.49 1.83
CA GLN A 645 13.08 1.58 2.39
C GLN A 645 11.60 1.31 2.17
N GLY A 646 10.77 1.60 3.17
CA GLY A 646 9.32 1.46 3.06
C GLY A 646 8.80 0.02 3.18
N ALA A 647 9.62 -0.94 3.59
CA ALA A 647 9.13 -2.26 3.98
C ALA A 647 8.29 -2.12 5.25
N ARG A 648 7.09 -2.73 5.26
CA ARG A 648 6.21 -2.72 6.42
C ARG A 648 6.57 -3.86 7.34
N VAL A 649 6.93 -3.55 8.58
CA VAL A 649 7.18 -4.53 9.64
C VAL A 649 6.05 -4.43 10.65
N CYS A 650 5.43 -5.56 10.97
CA CYS A 650 4.40 -5.69 11.98
C CYS A 650 4.87 -6.65 13.06
N VAL A 651 4.72 -6.26 14.32
CA VAL A 651 4.99 -7.08 15.50
C VAL A 651 3.73 -7.16 16.34
N SER A 652 3.32 -8.38 16.70
CA SER A 652 2.09 -8.58 17.47
C SER A 652 2.17 -9.78 18.41
N GLN A 653 1.36 -9.77 19.48
CA GLN A 653 1.22 -10.87 20.44
C GLN A 653 -0.25 -11.11 20.79
N ASP A 654 -0.56 -12.35 21.18
CA ASP A 654 -1.90 -12.72 21.69
C ASP A 654 -2.28 -11.98 22.98
N SER A 655 -1.28 -11.48 23.72
CA SER A 655 -1.43 -10.59 24.89
C SER A 655 -2.06 -9.23 24.55
N GLY A 656 -2.05 -8.84 23.27
CA GLY A 656 -2.58 -7.57 22.77
C GLY A 656 -1.52 -6.53 22.39
N TYR A 657 -0.23 -6.82 22.55
CA TYR A 657 0.83 -5.96 22.00
C TYR A 657 0.76 -5.96 20.47
N TYR A 658 0.79 -4.78 19.85
CA TYR A 658 0.71 -4.61 18.40
C TYR A 658 1.38 -3.30 17.98
N GLU A 659 2.42 -3.38 17.14
CA GLU A 659 3.03 -2.24 16.47
C GLU A 659 3.30 -2.54 14.99
N SER A 660 3.21 -1.50 14.15
CA SER A 660 3.44 -1.60 12.71
C SER A 660 4.01 -0.29 12.18
N ALA A 661 5.11 -0.37 11.45
CA ALA A 661 5.81 0.79 10.90
C ALA A 661 6.55 0.44 9.60
N LEU A 662 7.05 1.48 8.93
CA LEU A 662 7.81 1.36 7.69
C LEU A 662 9.30 1.55 7.97
N THR A 663 10.15 0.75 7.32
CA THR A 663 11.61 0.91 7.39
C THR A 663 12.08 2.22 6.75
N ASP A 664 13.16 2.78 7.29
CA ASP A 664 13.80 3.99 6.76
C ASP A 664 14.71 3.70 5.55
N SER A 665 15.43 4.72 5.07
CA SER A 665 16.38 4.60 3.95
C SER A 665 17.52 3.59 4.16
N THR A 666 17.77 3.18 5.40
CA THR A 666 18.79 2.18 5.77
C THR A 666 18.18 0.79 5.95
N GLY A 667 16.88 0.64 5.68
CA GLY A 667 16.15 -0.61 5.83
C GLY A 667 15.89 -0.99 7.29
N GLN A 668 15.96 -0.02 8.21
CA GLN A 668 15.84 -0.27 9.64
C GLN A 668 14.56 0.30 10.23
N ILE A 669 14.07 -0.32 11.30
CA ILE A 669 12.97 0.16 12.13
C ILE A 669 13.15 -0.33 13.57
N GLU A 670 12.71 0.46 14.53
CA GLU A 670 12.77 0.18 15.97
C GLU A 670 11.36 0.19 16.56
N PHE A 671 11.06 -0.77 17.44
CA PHE A 671 9.80 -0.86 18.19
C PHE A 671 10.05 -0.84 19.70
N ASP A 672 9.22 -0.10 20.44
CA ASP A 672 9.25 -0.11 21.91
C ASP A 672 8.48 -1.34 22.41
N ILE A 673 9.19 -2.32 22.95
CA ILE A 673 8.63 -3.58 23.43
C ILE A 673 8.47 -3.59 24.96
N THR A 674 8.49 -2.44 25.63
CA THR A 674 8.34 -2.34 27.09
C THR A 674 7.01 -2.93 27.59
N GLU A 675 5.94 -2.84 26.79
CA GLU A 675 4.62 -3.40 27.09
C GLU A 675 4.42 -4.83 26.54
N ALA A 676 5.38 -5.38 25.81
CA ALA A 676 5.30 -6.72 25.27
C ALA A 676 5.39 -7.78 26.40
N SER A 677 4.60 -8.85 26.25
CA SER A 677 4.62 -10.00 27.16
C SER A 677 5.88 -10.82 26.92
N THR A 678 6.59 -11.19 27.97
CA THR A 678 7.65 -12.20 27.84
C THR A 678 7.09 -13.62 27.79
N GLU A 679 5.82 -13.82 28.19
CA GLU A 679 5.17 -15.13 28.28
C GLU A 679 4.50 -15.57 26.96
N ASP A 680 4.30 -14.65 26.02
CA ASP A 680 3.68 -14.91 24.72
C ASP A 680 4.68 -14.69 23.58
N PRO A 681 4.63 -15.49 22.51
CA PRO A 681 5.53 -15.30 21.39
C PRO A 681 5.22 -14.00 20.63
N VAL A 682 6.26 -13.28 20.24
CA VAL A 682 6.17 -12.18 19.28
C VAL A 682 6.02 -12.78 17.89
N SER A 683 4.96 -12.41 17.19
CA SER A 683 4.80 -12.64 15.74
C SER A 683 5.37 -11.46 15.00
N LEU A 684 6.41 -11.68 14.19
CA LEU A 684 7.01 -10.69 13.31
C LEU A 684 6.63 -11.02 11.88
N VAL A 685 5.98 -10.09 11.19
CA VAL A 685 5.61 -10.20 9.78
C VAL A 685 6.16 -9.00 9.03
N THR A 686 6.79 -9.23 7.88
CA THR A 686 7.30 -8.16 7.03
C THR A 686 6.80 -8.30 5.61
N THR A 687 6.34 -7.20 5.03
CA THR A 687 5.90 -7.11 3.64
C THR A 687 6.60 -5.95 2.93
N ALA A 688 6.85 -6.12 1.63
CA ALA A 688 7.35 -5.06 0.75
C ALA A 688 6.87 -5.34 -0.68
N HIS A 689 6.63 -4.29 -1.45
CA HIS A 689 6.17 -4.41 -2.84
C HIS A 689 7.16 -5.25 -3.68
N ASN A 690 6.65 -6.21 -4.45
CA ASN A 690 7.43 -7.20 -5.20
C ASN A 690 8.34 -8.11 -4.35
N TYR A 691 7.98 -8.34 -3.09
CA TYR A 691 8.61 -9.39 -2.28
C TYR A 691 7.59 -10.37 -1.73
N LEU A 692 8.02 -11.61 -1.53
CA LEU A 692 7.33 -12.57 -0.69
C LEU A 692 7.36 -12.07 0.75
N TYR A 693 6.25 -12.20 1.47
CA TYR A 693 6.22 -11.83 2.88
C TYR A 693 7.21 -12.69 3.69
N TYR A 694 7.77 -12.09 4.73
CA TYR A 694 8.52 -12.78 5.77
C TYR A 694 7.63 -12.96 6.98
N SER A 695 7.70 -14.11 7.65
CA SER A 695 7.06 -14.29 8.94
C SER A 695 7.88 -15.20 9.82
N GLU A 696 8.04 -14.79 11.07
CA GLU A 696 8.70 -15.54 12.12
C GLU A 696 7.98 -15.34 13.46
N SER A 697 8.16 -16.29 14.37
CA SER A 697 7.68 -16.17 15.74
C SER A 697 8.78 -16.54 16.71
N PHE A 698 9.00 -15.72 17.74
CA PHE A 698 10.05 -15.92 18.74
C PHE A 698 9.61 -15.47 20.13
N MET A 699 10.26 -16.00 21.17
CA MET A 699 10.03 -15.61 22.56
C MET A 699 10.98 -14.47 22.96
N LEU A 700 10.48 -13.48 23.69
CA LEU A 700 11.34 -12.53 24.40
C LEU A 700 12.01 -13.24 25.58
N ASN A 701 13.21 -12.78 25.96
CA ASN A 701 14.05 -13.48 26.93
C ASN A 701 13.37 -13.59 28.30
N GLN A 702 13.19 -14.81 28.83
CA GLN A 702 12.74 -15.02 30.20
C GLN A 702 13.90 -15.47 31.07
N LYS A 703 14.08 -14.82 32.23
CA LYS A 703 15.07 -15.32 33.19
C LYS A 703 14.69 -16.75 33.61
N PRO A 704 15.67 -17.64 33.87
CA PRO A 704 15.39 -18.99 34.30
C PRO A 704 14.55 -19.01 35.57
N GLN A 705 13.74 -20.06 35.71
CA GLN A 705 13.04 -20.30 36.97
C GLN A 705 14.04 -20.44 38.13
N LYS A 706 13.51 -20.29 39.34
CA LYS A 706 14.29 -20.59 40.55
C LYS A 706 14.75 -22.05 40.49
N PRO A 707 16.07 -22.34 40.64
CA PRO A 707 16.54 -23.72 40.61
C PRO A 707 15.93 -24.56 41.71
N ASN A 708 15.73 -25.85 41.41
CA ASN A 708 15.33 -26.83 42.39
C ASN A 708 16.30 -26.80 43.58
N ARG A 709 15.78 -27.04 44.79
CA ARG A 709 16.65 -27.20 45.96
C ARG A 709 17.73 -28.25 45.64
N PRO A 710 19.02 -27.95 45.83
CA PRO A 710 20.09 -28.90 45.53
C PRO A 710 19.84 -30.24 46.21
N ASP A 711 20.16 -31.32 45.50
CA ASP A 711 20.04 -32.69 46.00
C ASP A 711 21.42 -33.33 46.12
N GLY A 712 21.65 -34.03 47.22
CA GLY A 712 22.94 -34.61 47.58
C GLY A 712 23.04 -34.96 49.07
N SER A 713 24.25 -35.29 49.53
CA SER A 713 24.45 -35.70 50.94
C SER A 713 24.25 -34.53 51.90
N THR A 714 23.39 -34.68 52.91
CA THR A 714 23.14 -33.68 53.97
C THR A 714 24.05 -33.83 55.19
N GLU A 715 24.86 -34.89 55.23
CA GLU A 715 25.88 -35.11 56.23
C GLU A 715 27.17 -35.67 55.61
N GLY A 716 28.32 -35.28 56.15
CA GLY A 716 29.61 -35.70 55.59
C GLY A 716 30.79 -35.62 56.55
N LYS A 717 31.99 -35.85 56.03
CA LYS A 717 33.26 -35.70 56.74
C LYS A 717 34.05 -34.54 56.12
N PRO A 718 34.73 -33.73 56.94
CA PRO A 718 35.63 -32.71 56.43
C PRO A 718 36.69 -33.31 55.47
N ASN A 719 37.02 -32.58 54.41
CA ASN A 719 37.96 -32.95 53.34
C ASN A 719 37.55 -34.17 52.50
N VAL A 720 36.25 -34.52 52.48
CA VAL A 720 35.68 -35.48 51.53
C VAL A 720 34.83 -34.71 50.52
N GLU A 721 35.01 -35.04 49.25
CA GLU A 721 34.25 -34.43 48.16
C GLU A 721 32.87 -35.09 48.02
N TYR A 722 31.84 -34.26 47.93
CA TYR A 722 30.45 -34.67 47.72
C TYR A 722 29.91 -34.03 46.44
N MET A 723 29.08 -34.78 45.71
CA MET A 723 28.40 -34.31 44.51
C MET A 723 27.00 -33.83 44.86
N TYR A 724 26.62 -32.70 44.29
CA TYR A 724 25.28 -32.14 44.38
C TYR A 724 24.75 -31.90 42.97
N LYS A 725 23.44 -32.04 42.82
CA LYS A 725 22.75 -31.79 41.57
C LYS A 725 21.58 -30.83 41.76
N THR A 726 21.26 -30.10 40.70
CA THR A 726 20.01 -29.34 40.59
C THR A 726 19.56 -29.32 39.13
N ALA A 727 18.36 -28.81 38.88
CA ALA A 727 17.86 -28.49 37.56
C ALA A 727 16.94 -27.28 37.69
N THR A 728 16.71 -26.58 36.58
CA THR A 728 15.66 -25.57 36.48
C THR A 728 15.11 -25.53 35.07
N THR A 729 13.98 -24.86 34.92
CA THR A 729 13.31 -24.68 33.63
C THR A 729 13.58 -23.26 33.14
N ASP A 730 14.02 -23.18 31.91
CA ASP A 730 14.01 -21.98 31.08
C ASP A 730 12.82 -22.08 30.11
N PHE A 731 11.97 -21.05 30.06
CA PHE A 731 10.69 -21.14 29.34
C PHE A 731 10.83 -20.84 27.85
N ASP A 732 11.80 -20.03 27.47
CA ASP A 732 12.18 -19.73 26.09
C ASP A 732 13.24 -20.71 25.54
N GLY A 733 13.64 -21.70 26.35
CA GLY A 733 14.49 -22.82 25.93
C GLY A 733 15.95 -22.45 25.83
N ASP A 734 16.34 -21.38 26.51
CA ASP A 734 17.65 -20.78 26.48
C ASP A 734 18.66 -21.65 27.29
N GLN A 735 19.93 -21.65 26.88
CA GLN A 735 20.93 -22.51 27.53
C GLN A 735 21.26 -22.02 28.94
N LEU A 736 21.26 -22.95 29.89
CA LEU A 736 21.39 -22.66 31.31
C LEU A 736 22.83 -22.81 31.83
N TYR A 737 23.19 -21.91 32.74
CA TYR A 737 24.41 -21.96 33.53
C TYR A 737 24.08 -21.91 35.01
N PHE A 738 24.77 -22.71 35.85
CA PHE A 738 24.49 -22.79 37.28
C PHE A 738 25.68 -22.35 38.12
N ASN A 739 25.43 -21.67 39.24
CA ASN A 739 26.46 -21.29 40.20
C ASN A 739 26.06 -21.73 41.61
N PHE A 740 26.80 -22.70 42.16
CA PHE A 740 26.59 -23.25 43.50
C PHE A 740 27.33 -22.39 44.53
N SER A 741 26.61 -21.90 45.52
CA SER A 741 27.16 -21.34 46.75
C SER A 741 27.26 -22.44 47.80
N TRP A 742 28.45 -22.71 48.31
CA TRP A 742 28.69 -23.84 49.22
C TRP A 742 28.47 -23.53 50.69
N GLY A 743 28.05 -22.30 51.01
CA GLY A 743 27.78 -21.85 52.38
C GLY A 743 29.02 -21.53 53.23
N ASP A 744 30.24 -21.73 52.70
CA ASP A 744 31.52 -21.43 53.36
C ASP A 744 32.26 -20.21 52.75
N GLY A 745 31.57 -19.47 51.87
CA GLY A 745 32.11 -18.32 51.13
C GLY A 745 32.73 -18.68 49.78
N SER A 746 32.77 -19.97 49.41
CA SER A 746 33.22 -20.42 48.09
C SER A 746 32.06 -20.70 47.13
N TYR A 747 32.36 -20.64 45.83
CA TYR A 747 31.40 -20.84 44.74
C TYR A 747 31.98 -21.81 43.70
N SER A 748 31.11 -22.52 42.97
CA SER A 748 31.55 -23.33 41.82
C SER A 748 32.02 -22.49 40.63
N GLY A 749 31.59 -21.22 40.56
CA GLY A 749 31.55 -20.48 39.30
C GLY A 749 30.36 -20.95 38.44
N TRP A 750 30.10 -20.25 37.34
CA TRP A 750 29.06 -20.64 36.38
C TRP A 750 29.51 -21.89 35.60
N ILE A 751 28.76 -22.98 35.77
CA ILE A 751 28.96 -24.25 35.04
C ILE A 751 27.86 -24.42 34.00
N GLY A 752 28.22 -24.84 32.78
CA GLY A 752 27.30 -24.99 31.65
C GLY A 752 28.02 -24.92 30.30
N PRO A 753 27.28 -24.86 29.18
CA PRO A 753 25.82 -24.81 29.10
C PRO A 753 25.14 -26.16 29.41
N TYR A 754 23.89 -26.09 29.88
CA TYR A 754 22.95 -27.21 30.05
C TYR A 754 21.63 -26.87 29.34
N GLU A 755 20.90 -27.87 28.86
CA GLU A 755 19.57 -27.68 28.28
C GLU A 755 18.51 -27.43 29.40
N SER A 756 17.37 -26.82 29.05
CA SER A 756 16.25 -26.63 29.98
C SER A 756 15.81 -27.98 30.59
N ASP A 757 15.55 -28.01 31.89
CA ASP A 757 15.27 -29.21 32.70
C ASP A 757 16.41 -30.25 32.82
N GLU A 758 17.61 -29.99 32.26
CA GLU A 758 18.77 -30.88 32.41
C GLU A 758 19.38 -30.80 33.82
N GLU A 759 19.81 -31.94 34.37
CA GLU A 759 20.49 -31.99 35.67
C GLU A 759 21.94 -31.44 35.57
N ALA A 760 22.21 -30.35 36.28
CA ALA A 760 23.55 -29.81 36.45
C ALA A 760 24.22 -30.37 37.71
N PHE A 761 25.51 -30.68 37.63
CA PHE A 761 26.27 -31.31 38.72
C PHE A 761 27.48 -30.47 39.14
N ALA A 762 27.66 -30.32 40.44
CA ALA A 762 28.85 -29.70 41.03
C ALA A 762 29.37 -30.50 42.24
N ARG A 763 30.66 -30.37 42.54
CA ARG A 763 31.34 -31.10 43.61
C ARG A 763 32.04 -30.14 44.56
N HIS A 764 31.99 -30.43 45.86
CA HIS A 764 32.67 -29.63 46.88
C HIS A 764 33.13 -30.46 48.08
N ALA A 765 34.16 -29.96 48.78
CA ALA A 765 34.65 -30.52 50.04
C ALA A 765 34.86 -29.40 51.07
N TRP A 766 34.25 -29.54 52.24
CA TRP A 766 34.42 -28.59 53.34
C TRP A 766 35.61 -28.96 54.22
N ALA A 767 36.53 -28.01 54.44
CA ALA A 767 37.71 -28.23 55.29
C ALA A 767 37.37 -28.19 56.78
N GLU A 768 36.41 -27.34 57.16
CA GLU A 768 36.02 -27.11 58.54
C GLU A 768 34.76 -27.87 58.93
N LYS A 769 34.55 -28.01 60.24
CA LYS A 769 33.33 -28.59 60.80
C LYS A 769 32.30 -27.47 60.94
N GLY A 770 31.07 -27.75 60.56
CA GLY A 770 29.99 -26.77 60.63
C GLY A 770 28.73 -27.27 59.96
N THR A 771 27.74 -26.39 59.90
CA THR A 771 26.56 -26.54 59.07
C THR A 771 26.61 -25.47 57.99
N TYR A 772 26.48 -25.89 56.74
CA TYR A 772 26.57 -25.05 55.56
C TYR A 772 25.26 -25.15 54.78
N ASN A 773 24.80 -24.03 54.20
CA ASN A 773 23.61 -24.02 53.35
C ASN A 773 24.04 -23.94 51.90
N ILE A 774 23.80 -24.99 51.13
CA ILE A 774 24.05 -24.97 49.69
C ILE A 774 22.86 -24.33 49.01
N THR A 775 23.11 -23.28 48.22
CA THR A 775 22.11 -22.65 47.35
C THR A 775 22.66 -22.57 45.93
N VAL A 776 21.79 -22.60 44.94
CA VAL A 776 22.18 -22.52 43.53
C VAL A 776 21.42 -21.39 42.86
N LYS A 777 22.12 -20.64 42.02
CA LYS A 777 21.54 -19.65 41.09
C LYS A 777 21.71 -20.18 39.67
N ALA A 778 20.73 -19.95 38.81
CA ALA A 778 20.85 -20.19 37.38
C ALA A 778 20.93 -18.85 36.63
N LYS A 779 21.48 -18.87 35.43
CA LYS A 779 21.33 -17.81 34.44
C LYS A 779 21.19 -18.42 33.04
N ASP A 780 20.51 -17.72 32.15
CA ASP A 780 20.34 -18.12 30.76
C ASP A 780 21.57 -17.72 29.90
N SER A 781 21.46 -17.90 28.59
CA SER A 781 22.50 -17.58 27.62
C SER A 781 22.56 -16.08 27.30
N LYS A 782 21.55 -15.31 27.72
CA LYS A 782 21.45 -13.84 27.65
C LYS A 782 21.84 -13.15 28.97
N ASP A 783 22.43 -13.88 29.91
CA ASP A 783 22.89 -13.42 31.23
C ASP A 783 21.79 -13.00 32.22
N ALA A 784 20.50 -13.31 31.99
CA ALA A 784 19.47 -13.05 32.99
C ALA A 784 19.51 -14.11 34.10
N GLU A 785 19.57 -13.65 35.36
CA GLU A 785 19.78 -14.54 36.51
C GLU A 785 18.47 -14.86 37.26
N SER A 786 18.32 -16.11 37.67
CA SER A 786 17.22 -16.59 38.51
C SER A 786 17.28 -16.05 39.94
N GLU A 787 16.25 -16.28 40.75
CA GLU A 787 16.42 -16.24 42.22
C GLU A 787 17.31 -17.39 42.70
N TRP A 788 17.90 -17.26 43.89
CA TRP A 788 18.60 -18.36 44.55
C TRP A 788 17.62 -19.47 44.96
N SER A 789 18.04 -20.73 44.80
CA SER A 789 17.29 -21.92 45.24
C SER A 789 16.98 -21.90 46.74
N ASP A 790 16.04 -22.75 47.17
CA ASP A 790 15.94 -23.05 48.60
C ASP A 790 17.26 -23.66 49.11
N PRO A 791 17.67 -23.38 50.36
CA PRO A 791 18.91 -23.90 50.90
C PRO A 791 18.81 -25.40 51.22
N LEU A 792 19.84 -26.16 50.87
CA LEU A 792 20.09 -27.49 51.39
C LEU A 792 21.09 -27.41 52.57
N PRO A 793 20.66 -27.63 53.83
CA PRO A 793 21.58 -27.67 54.96
C PRO A 793 22.41 -28.96 54.95
N VAL A 794 23.73 -28.81 55.01
CA VAL A 794 24.72 -29.90 55.04
C VAL A 794 25.57 -29.76 56.30
N THR A 795 25.67 -30.84 57.09
CA THR A 795 26.44 -30.85 58.33
C THR A 795 27.73 -31.66 58.18
N MET A 796 28.85 -31.11 58.65
CA MET A 796 30.13 -31.80 58.79
C MET A 796 30.39 -32.08 60.28
N PRO A 797 29.70 -33.07 60.88
CA PRO A 797 29.70 -33.26 62.32
C PRO A 797 31.06 -33.70 62.87
N MET A 798 31.29 -33.39 64.15
CA MET A 798 32.35 -34.04 64.92
C MET A 798 32.07 -35.54 65.00
N LYS A 799 32.94 -36.35 64.41
CA LYS A 799 33.07 -37.75 64.80
C LYS A 799 33.65 -37.80 66.22
N ILE A 800 32.81 -37.82 67.25
CA ILE A 800 33.26 -38.25 68.58
C ILE A 800 33.43 -39.76 68.50
N ILE A 801 34.64 -40.19 68.17
CA ILE A 801 35.02 -41.60 68.29
C ILE A 801 35.28 -41.87 69.78
N TYR A 802 34.30 -42.40 70.50
CA TYR A 802 34.62 -43.19 71.68
C TYR A 802 35.00 -44.60 71.23
N SER A 803 36.29 -44.80 70.98
CA SER A 803 36.88 -46.14 70.94
C SER A 803 38.19 -46.10 71.71
N HIS A 804 38.09 -45.93 73.03
CA HIS A 804 39.20 -46.28 73.91
C HIS A 804 38.85 -47.58 74.64
N PRO A 805 39.52 -48.71 74.34
CA PRO A 805 39.25 -50.03 74.94
C PRO A 805 39.29 -50.03 76.49
N VAL A 806 39.96 -49.03 77.07
CA VAL A 806 40.10 -48.85 78.52
C VAL A 806 38.79 -48.40 79.18
N LEU A 807 37.97 -47.59 78.51
CA LEU A 807 36.71 -47.10 79.07
C LEU A 807 35.64 -48.18 79.10
N GLN A 808 35.57 -49.05 78.09
CA GLN A 808 34.65 -50.20 78.05
C GLN A 808 35.02 -51.24 79.12
N TRP A 809 36.32 -51.48 79.33
CA TRP A 809 36.83 -52.30 80.44
C TRP A 809 36.57 -51.69 81.83
N PHE A 810 36.65 -50.36 81.97
CA PHE A 810 36.36 -49.67 83.23
C PHE A 810 34.85 -49.69 83.55
N TYR A 811 34.00 -49.52 82.54
CA TYR A 811 32.55 -49.49 82.66
C TYR A 811 31.97 -50.84 83.10
N GLU A 812 32.45 -51.95 82.51
CA GLU A 812 32.01 -53.31 82.87
C GLU A 812 32.48 -53.77 84.25
N ARG A 813 33.61 -53.23 84.76
CA ARG A 813 34.13 -53.57 86.09
C ARG A 813 33.54 -52.78 87.24
N ILE A 814 33.18 -51.51 87.01
CA ILE A 814 32.55 -50.69 88.07
C ILE A 814 31.10 -51.15 88.32
N LEU A 815 30.36 -51.47 87.27
CA LEU A 815 28.97 -51.94 87.40
C LEU A 815 28.88 -53.33 88.07
N ASN A 816 29.88 -54.20 87.88
CA ASN A 816 29.94 -55.49 88.57
C ASN A 816 30.46 -55.42 90.01
N ARG A 817 31.07 -54.30 90.43
CA ARG A 817 31.67 -54.16 91.77
C ARG A 817 30.85 -53.29 92.73
N TYR A 818 29.96 -52.43 92.22
CA TYR A 818 29.07 -51.60 93.02
C TYR A 818 27.67 -51.46 92.39
N PRO A 819 26.74 -52.41 92.64
CA PRO A 819 25.40 -52.43 92.02
C PRO A 819 24.56 -51.18 92.29
N PHE A 820 24.84 -50.46 93.38
CA PHE A 820 24.07 -49.29 93.82
C PHE A 820 24.38 -48.01 93.01
N VAL A 821 25.56 -47.93 92.38
CA VAL A 821 25.96 -46.75 91.57
C VAL A 821 25.29 -46.77 90.19
N GLY A 822 25.05 -47.97 89.63
CA GLY A 822 24.30 -48.13 88.37
C GLY A 822 22.84 -47.68 88.47
N PHE A 823 22.20 -47.85 89.63
CA PHE A 823 20.81 -47.41 89.85
C PHE A 823 20.66 -45.88 89.90
N LEU A 824 21.68 -45.16 90.39
CA LEU A 824 21.69 -43.69 90.45
C LEU A 824 22.00 -43.04 89.10
N LEU A 825 22.87 -43.64 88.28
CA LEU A 825 23.18 -43.15 86.93
C LEU A 825 22.06 -43.40 85.91
N GLY A 826 21.29 -44.49 86.07
CA GLY A 826 20.13 -44.77 85.21
C GLY A 826 19.01 -43.73 85.31
N ARG A 827 18.83 -43.10 86.48
CA ARG A 827 17.81 -42.04 86.67
C ARG A 827 18.24 -40.65 86.19
N LEU A 828 19.52 -40.44 85.91
CA LEU A 828 20.04 -39.15 85.41
C LEU A 828 20.01 -39.06 83.87
N LEU A 829 19.76 -40.17 83.18
CA LEU A 829 19.73 -40.24 81.71
C LEU A 829 18.31 -40.34 81.11
N GLU A 830 17.25 -40.37 81.93
CA GLU A 830 15.86 -40.29 81.46
C GLU A 830 15.34 -38.84 81.29
N THR A 831 16.14 -37.81 81.63
CA THR A 831 15.71 -36.39 81.58
C THR A 831 16.31 -35.57 80.43
N ILE A 832 16.99 -36.18 79.46
CA ILE A 832 17.48 -35.46 78.27
C ILE A 832 17.21 -36.30 77.01
N SER A 833 16.00 -36.14 76.46
CA SER A 833 15.67 -36.39 75.05
C SER A 833 16.11 -35.20 74.20
#